data_AF-A0A8K0Q3L4-F1
#
_entry.id   AF-A0A8K0Q3L4-F1
#
_cell.length_a   1.000
_cell.length_b   1.000
_cell.length_c   1.000
_cell.angle_alpha   90.00
_cell.angle_beta   90.00
_cell.angle_gamma   90.00
#
_symmetry.space_group_name_H-M   'P 1'
#
loop_
_entity.id
_entity.type
_entity.pdbx_description
1 polymer ?
#
loop_
_entity_poly.entity_id
_entity_poly.type
_entity_poly.pdbx_seq_one_letter_code
_entity_poly.pdbx_strand_id
1 'polypeptide(L)'
;MSDYGSEGVPPITEPRCPAQDDDGGYCTAEPLIPCPECLLVAYCSQECRESHWSKHHVECVVGFSPPNENDPDLKKDDDSWKDPWFWAKHAATDVLNLEKNEGKEFDGALDILLVGESSLRHLIYSICKLPDTANPKISATINETSPSHLARLVLTALLLTDDSFDPITNAEAVVHLWYSAKLPSTLFNHIELVAAEPLLTAMEDLDKLCAANRISEVDSFPVTMPRRGTSVVIDINRTQWSQIIRFVKISKHTNVDNASIIRGWDCKNYSEPLYRVLRRMTPVRATGMMRWRSDGLLLPYGHPREEFNILNPLFFPDHTSYPVGATQEPLTEWPMELLDHPCGPAQNDVYGKMFYYVRDLCIEFQKRIKTLQPEIRILSNYIHELPAQHTVGHSKRHFDRIEAAHYWDRQPFLTLVSLSALLRHEDENPNAALLTLTRQSVIHQMDSVKKDLDTEKKFTFQSSGTKLDELAPPLKVGDPEDSPAAVRRRLGLVLWRNWDRFSEHYLGCPHYFHLLNVISPYEQTERGLSATGFLGLSLKPKNIITRRWPNRLVHNRKDTLSLRDFNRWLAWGDNMPERWLEWKRFHDVDTETWDRFLDLSLAEDKARVKGKLEELGLEDAIKNVFLEELELKSRNRAPEVSNGADEDKQEIDQREIDDGELVGKGNEDSAEKSKSKKKNKNKNKKGGN
;
A
#
# COMPACT_ATOMS: atom_id res chain seq x y z
N MET A 1 25.45 21.46 36.05
CA MET A 1 24.83 21.50 37.40
C MET A 1 23.83 22.65 37.43
N SER A 2 22.59 22.30 37.11
CA SER A 2 21.36 22.99 37.50
C SER A 2 20.27 21.95 37.23
N ASP A 3 19.90 21.22 38.28
CA ASP A 3 18.82 20.23 38.29
C ASP A 3 17.50 20.90 37.88
N TYR A 4 17.06 20.65 36.65
CA TYR A 4 15.64 20.65 36.34
C TYR A 4 15.22 19.19 36.35
N GLY A 5 14.48 18.82 37.40
CA GLY A 5 13.93 17.49 37.58
C GLY A 5 13.12 17.09 36.36
N SER A 6 13.56 16.02 35.70
CA SER A 6 12.74 15.24 34.79
C SER A 6 11.68 14.50 35.60
N GLU A 7 10.61 15.19 36.00
CA GLU A 7 9.34 14.52 36.20
C GLU A 7 8.86 14.10 34.81
N GLY A 8 9.26 12.89 34.41
CA GLY A 8 8.77 12.28 33.17
C GLY A 8 7.25 12.24 33.24
N VAL A 9 6.59 12.88 32.27
CA VAL A 9 5.15 12.75 32.09
C VAL A 9 4.88 11.24 31.97
N PRO A 10 4.07 10.63 32.85
CA PRO A 10 3.76 9.21 32.74
C PRO A 10 3.09 8.93 31.38
N PRO A 11 3.19 7.71 30.85
CA PRO A 11 2.52 7.36 29.59
C PRO A 11 1.04 7.78 29.68
N ILE A 12 0.57 8.59 28.73
CA ILE A 12 -0.78 9.17 28.80
C ILE A 12 -1.80 8.02 28.67
N THR A 13 -1.50 7.01 27.84
CA THR A 13 -2.43 5.93 27.51
C THR A 13 -1.99 4.56 28.02
N GLU A 14 -2.08 4.35 29.34
CA GLU A 14 -1.95 3.01 29.94
C GLU A 14 -3.30 2.25 29.95
N PRO A 15 -3.29 0.91 30.05
CA PRO A 15 -4.50 0.15 30.33
C PRO A 15 -5.10 0.63 31.64
N ARG A 16 -6.33 1.16 31.61
CA ARG A 16 -7.03 1.66 32.80
C ARG A 16 -8.27 0.84 33.11
N CYS A 17 -8.55 0.73 34.40
CA CYS A 17 -9.83 0.23 34.88
C CYS A 17 -10.93 1.25 34.54
N PRO A 18 -12.01 0.87 33.82
CA PRO A 18 -13.04 1.80 33.39
C PRO A 18 -14.03 2.15 34.52
N ALA A 19 -13.87 1.57 35.70
CA ALA A 19 -14.72 1.88 36.85
C ALA A 19 -14.48 3.30 37.34
N GLN A 20 -15.56 3.96 37.74
CA GLN A 20 -15.54 5.27 38.35
C GLN A 20 -15.98 5.17 39.81
N ASP A 21 -15.44 6.05 40.65
CA ASP A 21 -15.97 6.29 42.00
C ASP A 21 -17.27 7.13 41.95
N ASP A 22 -17.85 7.38 43.12
CA ASP A 22 -19.10 8.13 43.26
C ASP A 22 -18.96 9.60 42.82
N ASP A 23 -17.73 10.14 42.83
CA ASP A 23 -17.39 11.50 42.37
C ASP A 23 -17.10 11.55 40.86
N GLY A 24 -17.17 10.40 40.16
CA GLY A 24 -16.91 10.27 38.73
C GLY A 24 -15.42 10.14 38.37
N GLY A 25 -14.53 10.03 39.34
CA GLY A 25 -13.11 9.79 39.18
C GLY A 25 -12.83 8.37 38.69
N TYR A 26 -12.01 8.25 37.64
CA TYR A 26 -11.60 6.95 37.11
C TYR A 26 -10.62 6.24 38.03
N CYS A 27 -10.79 4.92 38.18
CA CYS A 27 -9.86 4.08 38.89
C CYS A 27 -8.47 4.06 38.20
N THR A 28 -7.42 4.31 38.98
CA THR A 28 -6.04 4.39 38.49
C THR A 28 -5.25 3.09 38.66
N ALA A 29 -5.84 2.07 39.29
CA ALA A 29 -5.17 0.80 39.50
C ALA A 29 -5.08 -0.01 38.19
N GLU A 30 -3.99 -0.77 38.06
CA GLU A 30 -3.74 -1.61 36.89
C GLU A 30 -4.87 -2.65 36.73
N PRO A 31 -5.50 -2.73 35.55
CA PRO A 31 -6.55 -3.71 35.31
C PRO A 31 -5.93 -5.09 35.03
N LEU A 32 -6.34 -6.09 35.82
CA LEU A 32 -5.83 -7.47 35.74
C LEU A 32 -6.94 -8.49 35.37
N ILE A 33 -8.21 -8.15 35.62
CA ILE A 33 -9.35 -9.04 35.50
C ILE A 33 -10.15 -8.66 34.26
N PRO A 34 -10.08 -9.42 33.15
CA PRO A 34 -10.85 -9.10 31.96
C PRO A 34 -12.35 -9.36 32.19
N CYS A 35 -13.20 -8.62 31.46
CA CYS A 35 -14.62 -8.96 31.39
C CYS A 35 -14.78 -10.37 30.78
N PRO A 36 -15.37 -11.34 31.50
CA PRO A 36 -15.39 -12.74 31.06
C PRO A 36 -16.21 -12.97 29.78
N GLU A 37 -17.13 -12.06 29.46
CA GLU A 37 -18.02 -12.17 28.30
C GLU A 37 -17.38 -11.59 27.03
N CYS A 38 -17.00 -10.31 27.04
CA CYS A 38 -16.57 -9.62 25.84
C CYS A 38 -15.04 -9.56 25.66
N LEU A 39 -14.25 -9.62 26.75
CA LEU A 39 -12.81 -9.35 26.77
C LEU A 39 -12.40 -8.01 26.11
N LEU A 40 -13.28 -7.01 26.08
CA LEU A 40 -13.00 -5.65 25.58
C LEU A 40 -12.48 -4.71 26.68
N VAL A 41 -12.81 -4.99 27.94
CA VAL A 41 -12.39 -4.19 29.09
C VAL A 41 -11.82 -5.09 30.17
N ALA A 42 -11.00 -4.51 31.03
CA ALA A 42 -10.43 -5.18 32.18
C ALA A 42 -10.52 -4.28 33.43
N TYR A 43 -10.54 -4.90 34.60
CA TYR A 43 -10.79 -4.28 35.89
C TYR A 43 -9.67 -4.62 36.87
N CYS A 44 -9.39 -3.74 37.82
CA CYS A 44 -8.43 -4.02 38.89
C CYS A 44 -9.03 -4.95 39.97
N SER A 45 -10.35 -4.90 40.18
CA SER A 45 -11.06 -5.71 41.16
C SER A 45 -12.46 -6.12 40.70
N GLN A 46 -13.06 -7.05 41.45
CA GLN A 46 -14.44 -7.47 41.24
C GLN A 46 -15.43 -6.35 41.59
N GLU A 47 -15.17 -5.53 42.63
CA GLU A 47 -16.05 -4.41 42.98
C GLU A 47 -16.11 -3.36 41.85
N CYS A 48 -14.96 -3.04 41.24
CA CYS A 48 -14.90 -2.14 40.09
C CYS A 48 -15.71 -2.67 38.90
N ARG A 49 -15.68 -3.98 38.66
CA ARG A 49 -16.48 -4.62 37.62
C ARG A 49 -17.98 -4.46 37.88
N GLU A 50 -18.40 -4.73 39.12
CA GLU A 50 -19.81 -4.64 39.52
C GLU A 50 -20.33 -3.20 39.45
N SER A 51 -19.53 -2.22 39.88
CA SER A 51 -19.85 -0.80 39.76
C SER A 51 -20.04 -0.37 38.28
N HIS A 52 -19.10 -0.75 37.41
CA HIS A 52 -19.16 -0.39 35.99
C HIS A 52 -20.22 -1.16 35.19
N TRP A 53 -20.71 -2.30 35.70
CA TRP A 53 -21.59 -3.21 34.95
C TRP A 53 -22.85 -2.54 34.40
N SER A 54 -23.45 -1.62 35.16
CA SER A 54 -24.64 -0.87 34.73
C SER A 54 -24.44 -0.11 33.41
N LYS A 55 -23.23 0.43 33.18
CA LYS A 55 -22.85 1.12 31.94
C LYS A 55 -22.39 0.14 30.86
N HIS A 56 -21.64 -0.89 31.24
CA HIS A 56 -21.02 -1.83 30.30
C HIS A 56 -21.98 -2.91 29.75
N HIS A 57 -22.99 -3.32 30.53
CA HIS A 57 -23.83 -4.49 30.25
C HIS A 57 -24.41 -4.49 28.83
N VAL A 58 -24.93 -3.34 28.37
CA VAL A 58 -25.55 -3.22 27.05
C VAL A 58 -24.53 -3.48 25.95
N GLU A 59 -23.37 -2.83 26.00
CA GLU A 59 -22.28 -3.01 25.02
C GLU A 59 -21.67 -4.42 25.07
N CYS A 60 -21.69 -5.05 26.25
CA CYS A 60 -21.09 -6.35 26.51
C CYS A 60 -21.96 -7.52 26.02
N VAL A 61 -23.24 -7.53 26.43
CA VAL A 61 -24.15 -8.68 26.26
C VAL A 61 -24.88 -8.61 24.92
N VAL A 62 -25.42 -7.43 24.59
CA VAL A 62 -26.15 -7.23 23.33
C VAL A 62 -25.16 -6.95 22.20
N GLY A 63 -24.05 -6.30 22.52
CA GLY A 63 -23.15 -5.74 21.51
C GLY A 63 -23.87 -4.67 20.68
N PHE A 64 -23.21 -4.22 19.62
CA PHE A 64 -23.88 -3.34 18.67
C PHE A 64 -24.86 -4.14 17.80
N SER A 65 -26.15 -3.86 17.94
CA SER A 65 -27.21 -4.35 17.03
C SER A 65 -27.70 -3.19 16.15
N PRO A 66 -27.94 -3.41 14.85
CA PRO A 66 -28.44 -2.34 13.99
C PRO A 66 -29.84 -1.96 14.46
N PRO A 67 -30.17 -0.66 14.54
CA PRO A 67 -31.40 -0.20 15.19
C PRO A 67 -32.71 -0.71 14.55
N ASN A 68 -32.69 -1.22 13.31
CA ASN A 68 -33.83 -1.90 12.70
C ASN A 68 -33.43 -2.70 11.46
N GLU A 69 -33.49 -4.04 11.45
CA GLU A 69 -33.22 -4.85 10.23
C GLU A 69 -34.18 -4.53 9.06
N ASN A 70 -35.29 -3.85 9.35
CA ASN A 70 -36.26 -3.40 8.36
C ASN A 70 -36.05 -1.95 7.89
N ASP A 71 -34.97 -1.28 8.30
CA ASP A 71 -34.62 0.05 7.81
C ASP A 71 -34.42 0.00 6.28
N PRO A 72 -35.21 0.78 5.50
CA PRO A 72 -35.05 0.86 4.05
C PRO A 72 -33.64 1.29 3.62
N ASP A 73 -32.93 2.07 4.44
CA ASP A 73 -31.54 2.48 4.15
C ASP A 73 -30.52 1.36 4.43
N LEU A 74 -30.86 0.32 5.21
CA LEU A 74 -30.06 -0.91 5.35
C LEU A 74 -30.38 -1.96 4.26
N LYS A 75 -31.55 -1.87 3.63
CA LYS A 75 -32.01 -2.78 2.54
C LYS A 75 -31.67 -2.29 1.14
N LYS A 76 -31.19 -1.06 1.00
CA LYS A 76 -30.55 -0.63 -0.25
C LYS A 76 -29.23 -1.39 -0.34
N ASP A 77 -29.22 -2.44 -1.15
CA ASP A 77 -28.01 -3.07 -1.69
C ASP A 77 -27.40 -2.11 -2.73
N ASP A 78 -27.21 -0.87 -2.31
CA ASP A 78 -26.62 0.15 -3.13
C ASP A 78 -25.13 0.04 -2.86
N ASP A 79 -24.44 -0.66 -3.76
CA ASP A 79 -22.98 -0.59 -3.93
C ASP A 79 -22.54 0.86 -4.30
N SER A 80 -23.33 1.90 -3.97
CA SER A 80 -23.06 3.32 -4.17
C SER A 80 -22.15 3.93 -3.11
N TRP A 81 -21.87 3.21 -2.01
CA TRP A 81 -20.85 3.67 -1.07
C TRP A 81 -19.53 3.73 -1.85
N LYS A 82 -18.98 4.93 -1.93
CA LYS A 82 -17.73 5.14 -2.66
C LYS A 82 -16.61 4.66 -1.75
N ASP A 83 -15.63 4.00 -2.33
CA ASP A 83 -14.48 3.49 -1.61
C ASP A 83 -13.24 4.38 -1.87
N PRO A 84 -13.20 5.60 -1.31
CA PRO A 84 -12.05 6.49 -1.45
C PRO A 84 -10.81 5.84 -0.83
N TRP A 85 -9.63 6.29 -1.26
CA TRP A 85 -8.39 5.86 -0.63
C TRP A 85 -7.92 7.05 0.18
N PHE A 86 -8.34 7.09 1.43
CA PHE A 86 -7.70 7.96 2.42
C PHE A 86 -6.64 7.16 3.17
N TRP A 87 -7.02 5.97 3.67
CA TRP A 87 -6.07 5.03 4.25
C TRP A 87 -5.39 4.19 3.19
N ALA A 88 -4.13 3.80 3.45
CA ALA A 88 -3.48 2.81 2.62
C ALA A 88 -4.20 1.45 2.73
N LYS A 89 -4.56 0.89 1.57
CA LYS A 89 -5.29 -0.39 1.48
C LYS A 89 -4.38 -1.62 1.44
N HIS A 90 -3.17 -1.46 1.96
CA HIS A 90 -2.17 -2.50 2.10
C HIS A 90 -1.23 -2.15 3.24
N ALA A 91 -0.72 -3.19 3.88
CA ALA A 91 0.09 -3.07 5.07
C ALA A 91 1.46 -2.44 4.80
N ALA A 92 2.00 -1.76 5.82
CA ALA A 92 3.41 -1.46 5.93
C ALA A 92 4.23 -2.73 5.63
N THR A 93 5.23 -2.57 4.77
CA THR A 93 6.06 -3.67 4.25
C THR A 93 7.51 -3.34 4.56
N ASP A 94 8.28 -4.34 4.97
CA ASP A 94 9.73 -4.22 5.10
C ASP A 94 10.31 -4.15 3.69
N VAL A 95 10.51 -2.92 3.20
CA VAL A 95 10.98 -2.67 1.84
C VAL A 95 12.47 -2.99 1.68
N LEU A 96 13.20 -3.20 2.78
CA LEU A 96 14.61 -3.55 2.76
C LEU A 96 14.78 -5.07 2.69
N ASN A 97 14.10 -5.80 3.58
CA ASN A 97 14.32 -7.22 3.86
C ASN A 97 15.83 -7.53 3.94
N LEU A 98 16.55 -6.65 4.66
CA LEU A 98 18.00 -6.48 4.58
C LEU A 98 18.76 -7.77 4.83
N GLU A 99 18.37 -8.51 5.88
CA GLU A 99 19.05 -9.75 6.29
C GLU A 99 19.16 -10.76 5.15
N LYS A 100 18.13 -10.87 4.30
CA LYS A 100 18.08 -11.87 3.23
C LYS A 100 18.73 -11.40 1.93
N ASN A 101 18.86 -10.09 1.75
CA ASN A 101 19.29 -9.47 0.50
C ASN A 101 20.75 -9.01 0.59
N GLU A 102 21.03 -8.09 1.50
CA GLU A 102 22.36 -7.51 1.72
C GLU A 102 23.14 -8.22 2.83
N GLY A 103 22.43 -8.85 3.78
CA GLY A 103 23.02 -9.58 4.90
C GLY A 103 22.85 -8.88 6.25
N LYS A 104 22.94 -9.67 7.33
CA LYS A 104 22.72 -9.20 8.72
C LYS A 104 23.74 -8.20 9.26
N GLU A 105 24.92 -8.12 8.65
CA GLU A 105 26.05 -7.27 9.04
C GLU A 105 26.29 -6.13 8.04
N PHE A 106 25.34 -5.89 7.15
CA PHE A 106 25.50 -4.88 6.11
C PHE A 106 25.63 -3.47 6.68
N ASP A 107 26.63 -2.74 6.19
CA ASP A 107 27.03 -1.39 6.60
C ASP A 107 27.12 -0.41 5.41
N GLY A 108 26.67 -0.84 4.22
CA GLY A 108 26.67 -0.04 3.00
C GLY A 108 25.53 1.00 2.94
N ALA A 109 25.46 1.71 1.81
CA ALA A 109 24.44 2.72 1.57
C ALA A 109 23.23 2.13 0.83
N LEU A 110 22.03 2.61 1.18
CA LEU A 110 20.78 2.29 0.49
C LEU A 110 19.95 3.54 0.28
N ASP A 111 19.57 3.79 -0.97
CA ASP A 111 18.67 4.85 -1.39
C ASP A 111 17.25 4.29 -1.57
N ILE A 112 16.28 4.84 -0.84
CA ILE A 112 14.88 4.38 -0.83
C ILE A 112 13.99 5.50 -1.37
N LEU A 113 13.07 5.18 -2.27
CA LEU A 113 12.00 6.06 -2.72
C LEU A 113 10.65 5.45 -2.31
N LEU A 114 9.86 6.17 -1.54
CA LEU A 114 8.50 5.77 -1.15
C LEU A 114 7.51 6.76 -1.74
N VAL A 115 6.59 6.28 -2.58
CA VAL A 115 5.67 7.13 -3.35
C VAL A 115 4.23 6.77 -3.05
N GLY A 116 3.45 7.78 -2.67
CA GLY A 116 2.02 7.65 -2.43
C GLY A 116 1.67 7.79 -0.96
N GLU A 117 0.38 7.61 -0.67
CA GLU A 117 -0.18 8.03 0.60
C GLU A 117 0.30 7.20 1.80
N SER A 118 0.55 7.86 2.93
CA SER A 118 0.96 7.23 4.20
C SER A 118 2.30 6.47 4.12
N SER A 119 3.18 6.81 3.18
CA SER A 119 4.40 6.06 2.86
C SER A 119 5.41 5.90 4.01
N LEU A 120 5.46 6.84 4.97
CA LEU A 120 6.40 6.79 6.11
C LEU A 120 6.29 5.50 6.93
N ARG A 121 5.11 4.87 6.98
CA ARG A 121 4.91 3.59 7.68
C ARG A 121 5.82 2.47 7.16
N HIS A 122 6.16 2.47 5.86
CA HIS A 122 7.11 1.51 5.29
C HIS A 122 8.52 1.72 5.84
N LEU A 123 8.97 2.98 5.95
CA LEU A 123 10.28 3.30 6.51
C LEU A 123 10.34 2.91 7.99
N ILE A 124 9.32 3.27 8.78
CA ILE A 124 9.20 2.89 10.19
C ILE A 124 9.30 1.38 10.34
N TYR A 125 8.46 0.64 9.61
CA TYR A 125 8.41 -0.81 9.70
C TYR A 125 9.73 -1.46 9.27
N SER A 126 10.37 -0.97 8.20
CA SER A 126 11.65 -1.50 7.72
C SER A 126 12.78 -1.26 8.72
N ILE A 127 12.89 -0.05 9.29
CA ILE A 127 13.94 0.28 10.27
C ILE A 127 13.78 -0.55 11.55
N CYS A 128 12.55 -0.80 12.00
CA CYS A 128 12.28 -1.64 13.17
C CYS A 128 12.55 -3.15 12.92
N LYS A 129 12.57 -3.60 11.66
CA LYS A 129 12.88 -4.99 11.29
C LYS A 129 14.36 -5.22 10.95
N LEU A 130 15.18 -4.16 10.96
CA LEU A 130 16.61 -4.30 10.70
C LEU A 130 17.30 -5.17 11.76
N PRO A 131 18.23 -6.06 11.38
CA PRO A 131 19.07 -6.78 12.32
C PRO A 131 19.84 -5.81 13.24
N ASP A 132 20.05 -6.20 14.50
CA ASP A 132 20.81 -5.38 15.46
C ASP A 132 22.28 -5.23 15.07
N THR A 133 22.81 -6.16 14.27
CA THR A 133 24.19 -6.14 13.77
C THR A 133 24.38 -5.31 12.50
N ALA A 134 23.29 -4.84 11.87
CA ALA A 134 23.36 -4.05 10.65
C ALA A 134 23.45 -2.55 10.97
N ASN A 135 24.28 -1.82 10.23
CA ASN A 135 24.41 -0.37 10.36
C ASN A 135 24.45 0.33 8.98
N PRO A 136 23.42 0.15 8.14
CA PRO A 136 23.37 0.76 6.82
C PRO A 136 23.23 2.28 6.89
N LYS A 137 23.83 2.97 5.91
CA LYS A 137 23.52 4.38 5.65
C LYS A 137 22.26 4.48 4.80
N ILE A 138 21.15 4.89 5.40
CA ILE A 138 19.84 4.99 4.72
C ILE A 138 19.57 6.44 4.30
N SER A 139 19.26 6.64 3.02
CA SER A 139 18.64 7.87 2.51
C SER A 139 17.25 7.54 1.97
N ALA A 140 16.22 8.07 2.61
CA ALA A 140 14.83 7.84 2.25
C ALA A 140 14.22 9.12 1.68
N THR A 141 13.78 9.07 0.42
CA THR A 141 12.94 10.08 -0.22
C THR A 141 11.49 9.63 -0.15
N ILE A 142 10.62 10.44 0.45
CA ILE A 142 9.19 10.16 0.61
C ILE A 142 8.42 11.24 -0.14
N ASN A 143 7.62 10.83 -1.13
CA ASN A 143 6.82 11.74 -1.94
C ASN A 143 5.33 11.62 -1.62
N GLU A 144 4.73 12.73 -1.18
CA GLU A 144 3.34 12.80 -0.73
C GLU A 144 2.61 13.98 -1.38
N THR A 145 1.58 13.70 -2.18
CA THR A 145 0.88 14.72 -2.98
C THR A 145 -0.37 15.26 -2.32
N SER A 146 -0.97 14.53 -1.38
CA SER A 146 -2.19 14.97 -0.70
C SER A 146 -1.85 15.98 0.40
N PRO A 147 -2.48 17.18 0.46
CA PRO A 147 -2.15 18.19 1.48
C PRO A 147 -2.27 17.69 2.93
N SER A 148 -3.32 16.93 3.24
CA SER A 148 -3.52 16.37 4.59
C SER A 148 -2.48 15.30 4.92
N HIS A 149 -2.14 14.45 3.95
CA HIS A 149 -1.12 13.43 4.14
C HIS A 149 0.30 14.03 4.18
N LEU A 150 0.56 15.10 3.44
CA LEU A 150 1.84 15.82 3.48
C LEU A 150 2.03 16.48 4.85
N ALA A 151 1.01 17.16 5.37
CA ALA A 151 1.05 17.72 6.73
C ALA A 151 1.23 16.61 7.77
N ARG A 152 0.51 15.49 7.65
CA ARG A 152 0.69 14.30 8.49
C ARG A 152 2.13 13.78 8.45
N LEU A 153 2.71 13.63 7.25
CA LEU A 153 4.08 13.16 7.03
C LEU A 153 5.09 14.07 7.70
N VAL A 154 5.00 15.38 7.46
CA VAL A 154 5.92 16.38 8.03
C VAL A 154 5.82 16.40 9.56
N LEU A 155 4.62 16.55 10.13
CA LEU A 155 4.44 16.56 11.58
C LEU A 155 4.96 15.28 12.24
N THR A 156 4.70 14.12 11.62
CA THR A 156 5.17 12.83 12.13
C THR A 156 6.69 12.71 12.07
N ALA A 157 7.31 13.09 10.94
CA ALA A 157 8.76 13.06 10.82
C ALA A 157 9.41 13.94 11.88
N LEU A 158 8.86 15.12 12.16
CA LEU A 158 9.37 16.02 13.20
C LEU A 158 9.20 15.44 14.61
N LEU A 159 8.06 14.82 14.92
CA LEU A 159 7.82 14.17 16.22
C LEU A 159 8.75 12.96 16.45
N LEU A 160 8.87 12.06 15.47
CA LEU A 160 9.64 10.83 15.62
C LEU A 160 11.15 11.02 15.47
N THR A 161 11.61 12.19 15.05
CA THR A 161 13.05 12.52 14.99
C THR A 161 13.48 13.47 16.10
N ASP A 162 12.54 13.91 16.94
CA ASP A 162 12.85 14.67 18.13
C ASP A 162 13.38 13.76 19.25
N ASP A 163 14.54 14.12 19.81
CA ASP A 163 15.18 13.40 20.91
C ASP A 163 15.20 14.21 22.22
N SER A 164 14.50 15.35 22.25
CA SER A 164 14.43 16.25 23.40
C SER A 164 13.29 15.91 24.36
N PHE A 165 12.31 15.14 23.89
CA PHE A 165 11.18 14.65 24.69
C PHE A 165 11.18 13.13 24.85
N ASP A 166 10.32 12.66 25.75
CA ASP A 166 10.09 11.24 25.97
C ASP A 166 9.54 10.56 24.70
N PRO A 167 10.17 9.46 24.23
CA PRO A 167 9.74 8.77 23.01
C PRO A 167 8.32 8.21 23.07
N ILE A 168 7.79 7.90 24.26
CA ILE A 168 6.40 7.44 24.40
C ILE A 168 5.45 8.59 24.08
N THR A 169 5.71 9.79 24.61
CA THR A 169 4.91 10.99 24.32
C THR A 169 4.90 11.32 22.83
N ASN A 170 6.06 11.28 22.17
CA ASN A 170 6.16 11.44 20.71
C ASN A 170 5.35 10.39 19.95
N ALA A 171 5.45 9.12 20.36
CA ALA A 171 4.74 8.02 19.72
C ALA A 171 3.21 8.13 19.87
N GLU A 172 2.72 8.46 21.07
CA GLU A 172 1.27 8.63 21.30
C GLU A 172 0.72 9.85 20.55
N ALA A 173 1.48 10.96 20.50
CA ALA A 173 1.14 12.11 19.66
C ALA A 173 0.96 11.72 18.19
N VAL A 174 1.86 10.88 17.65
CA VAL A 174 1.77 10.36 16.28
C VAL A 174 0.55 9.46 16.10
N VAL A 175 0.29 8.52 17.00
CA VAL A 175 -0.88 7.63 16.92
C VAL A 175 -2.18 8.44 16.87
N HIS A 176 -2.29 9.47 17.70
CA HIS A 176 -3.48 10.31 17.73
C HIS A 176 -3.59 11.27 16.54
N LEU A 177 -2.47 11.87 16.09
CA LEU A 177 -2.43 12.62 14.83
C LEU A 177 -2.89 11.75 13.65
N TRP A 178 -2.49 10.48 13.68
CA TRP A 178 -2.78 9.55 12.61
C TRP A 178 -4.20 9.04 12.59
N TYR A 179 -4.78 8.70 13.73
CA TYR A 179 -5.99 7.86 13.76
C TYR A 179 -7.10 8.38 14.68
N SER A 180 -6.87 9.53 15.34
CA SER A 180 -7.84 10.14 16.23
C SER A 180 -8.35 11.47 15.70
N ALA A 181 -9.67 11.62 15.64
CA ALA A 181 -10.36 12.85 15.25
C ALA A 181 -10.18 13.98 16.28
N LYS A 182 -9.86 13.62 17.53
CA LYS A 182 -9.63 14.56 18.63
C LYS A 182 -8.36 14.21 19.40
N LEU A 183 -7.82 15.19 20.09
CA LEU A 183 -6.59 15.17 20.87
C LEU A 183 -6.87 15.69 22.29
N PRO A 184 -6.15 15.22 23.31
CA PRO A 184 -6.09 15.89 24.60
C PRO A 184 -5.18 17.11 24.53
N SER A 185 -5.44 18.10 25.39
CA SER A 185 -4.67 19.35 25.43
C SER A 185 -3.17 19.12 25.63
N THR A 186 -2.79 18.11 26.41
CA THR A 186 -1.39 17.74 26.65
C THR A 186 -0.68 17.34 25.36
N LEU A 187 -1.25 16.42 24.59
CA LEU A 187 -0.68 15.99 23.31
C LEU A 187 -0.75 17.08 22.25
N PHE A 188 -1.83 17.87 22.24
CA PHE A 188 -1.94 18.99 21.32
C PHE A 188 -0.81 20.02 21.54
N ASN A 189 -0.58 20.44 22.79
CA ASN A 189 0.51 21.34 23.13
C ASN A 189 1.88 20.74 22.81
N HIS A 190 2.05 19.43 23.01
CA HIS A 190 3.27 18.71 22.65
C HIS A 190 3.55 18.75 21.14
N ILE A 191 2.52 18.53 20.32
CA ILE A 191 2.62 18.63 18.85
C ILE A 191 2.95 20.08 18.44
N GLU A 192 2.34 21.07 19.09
CA GLU A 192 2.67 22.47 18.82
C GLU A 192 4.15 22.75 19.09
N LEU A 193 4.65 22.35 20.26
CA LEU A 193 6.03 22.60 20.67
C LEU A 193 7.06 21.89 19.77
N VAL A 194 6.86 20.60 19.49
CA VAL A 194 7.89 19.77 18.80
C VAL A 194 7.88 19.96 17.28
N ALA A 195 6.71 20.22 16.70
CA ALA A 195 6.53 20.24 15.26
C ALA A 195 6.03 21.59 14.73
N ALA A 196 4.97 22.17 15.32
CA ALA A 196 4.39 23.41 14.80
C ALA A 196 5.33 24.61 14.88
N GLU A 197 5.92 24.86 16.05
CA GLU A 197 6.79 26.01 16.28
C GLU A 197 8.01 26.02 15.34
N PRO A 198 8.77 24.91 15.18
CA PRO A 198 9.84 24.85 14.19
C PRO A 198 9.37 25.13 12.75
N LEU A 199 8.18 24.64 12.37
CA LEU A 199 7.62 24.90 11.03
C LEU A 199 7.26 26.37 10.85
N LEU A 200 6.68 27.01 11.86
CA LEU A 200 6.35 28.44 11.83
C LEU A 200 7.62 29.30 11.71
N THR A 201 8.68 28.98 12.46
CA THR A 201 9.97 29.67 12.34
C THR A 201 10.57 29.48 10.93
N ALA A 202 10.55 28.26 10.40
CA ALA A 202 11.03 27.99 9.05
C ALA A 202 10.24 28.78 8.00
N MET A 203 8.92 28.89 8.15
CA MET A 203 8.06 29.67 7.25
C MET A 203 8.41 31.17 7.28
N GLU A 204 8.68 31.75 8.45
CA GLU A 204 9.11 33.15 8.55
C GLU A 204 10.42 33.41 7.81
N ASP A 205 11.37 32.49 7.87
CA ASP A 205 12.63 32.60 7.15
C ASP A 205 12.45 32.42 5.64
N LEU A 206 11.59 31.49 5.22
CA LEU A 206 11.19 31.33 3.81
C LEU A 206 10.52 32.60 3.27
N ASP A 207 9.61 33.21 4.03
CA ASP A 207 8.95 34.46 3.63
C ASP A 207 9.96 35.62 3.46
N LYS A 208 10.97 35.72 4.34
CA LYS A 208 12.06 36.70 4.18
C LYS A 208 12.88 36.43 2.92
N LEU A 209 13.20 35.17 2.62
CA LEU A 209 13.95 34.79 1.43
C LEU A 209 13.16 35.06 0.15
N CYS A 210 11.85 34.78 0.16
CA CYS A 210 10.95 35.06 -0.94
C CYS A 210 10.83 36.57 -1.19
N ALA A 211 10.64 37.36 -0.12
CA ALA A 211 10.59 38.83 -0.21
C ALA A 211 11.89 39.45 -0.74
N ALA A 212 13.02 38.77 -0.52
CA ALA A 212 14.32 39.16 -1.06
C ALA A 212 14.60 38.62 -2.48
N ASN A 213 13.63 37.99 -3.16
CA ASN A 213 13.78 37.33 -4.46
C ASN A 213 14.91 36.29 -4.51
N ARG A 214 15.20 35.62 -3.40
CA ARG A 214 16.24 34.58 -3.31
C ARG A 214 15.71 33.18 -3.60
N ILE A 215 14.39 33.00 -3.46
CA ILE A 215 13.65 31.78 -3.79
C ILE A 215 12.38 32.20 -4.56
N SER A 216 11.87 31.33 -5.42
CA SER A 216 10.61 31.56 -6.13
C SER A 216 9.43 30.94 -5.37
N GLU A 217 8.20 31.30 -5.73
CA GLU A 217 7.01 30.69 -5.13
C GLU A 217 6.71 29.28 -5.66
N VAL A 218 7.20 28.97 -6.86
CA VAL A 218 6.86 27.76 -7.61
C VAL A 218 7.89 26.64 -7.46
N ASP A 219 9.16 27.00 -7.28
CA ASP A 219 10.24 26.02 -7.15
C ASP A 219 10.24 25.42 -5.74
N SER A 220 10.54 24.13 -5.67
CA SER A 220 10.79 23.48 -4.38
C SER A 220 12.11 23.98 -3.79
N PHE A 221 12.14 24.15 -2.47
CA PHE A 221 13.35 24.57 -1.78
C PHE A 221 13.61 23.69 -0.56
N PRO A 222 14.82 23.08 -0.46
CA PRO A 222 15.12 22.17 0.64
C PRO A 222 15.39 22.96 1.93
N VAL A 223 14.54 22.72 2.94
CA VAL A 223 14.75 23.20 4.31
C VAL A 223 15.15 22.02 5.17
N THR A 224 16.35 22.08 5.75
CA THR A 224 16.83 21.05 6.68
C THR A 224 16.38 21.39 8.11
N MET A 225 15.61 20.49 8.69
CA MET A 225 15.19 20.55 10.09
C MET A 225 16.23 19.82 10.95
N PRO A 226 16.93 20.51 11.87
CA PRO A 226 17.98 19.89 12.68
C PRO A 226 17.39 18.91 13.70
N ARG A 227 17.80 17.63 13.65
CA ARG A 227 17.25 16.53 14.48
C ARG A 227 18.34 15.59 15.01
N ARG A 228 19.31 16.17 15.75
CA ARG A 228 20.48 15.53 16.40
C ARG A 228 20.89 14.17 15.78
N GLY A 229 21.59 14.23 14.65
CA GLY A 229 22.10 13.04 13.93
C GLY A 229 21.22 12.64 12.75
N THR A 230 19.90 12.58 12.93
CA THR A 230 18.96 12.38 11.82
C THR A 230 18.76 13.70 11.06
N SER A 231 18.69 13.64 9.74
CA SER A 231 18.43 14.82 8.90
C SER A 231 17.04 14.73 8.29
N VAL A 232 16.14 15.65 8.62
CA VAL A 232 14.83 15.77 7.97
C VAL A 232 14.88 16.95 7.02
N VAL A 233 14.82 16.68 5.72
CA VAL A 233 14.85 17.69 4.66
C VAL A 233 13.46 17.81 4.06
N ILE A 234 12.82 18.97 4.25
CA ILE A 234 11.51 19.28 3.67
C ILE A 234 11.76 20.07 2.38
N ASP A 235 11.49 19.46 1.23
CA ASP A 235 11.86 19.99 -0.09
C ASP A 235 10.61 20.10 -0.95
N ILE A 236 9.87 21.18 -0.68
CA ILE A 236 8.53 21.49 -1.24
C ILE A 236 8.46 22.98 -1.57
N ASN A 237 7.47 23.39 -2.37
CA ASN A 237 7.28 24.79 -2.74
C ASN A 237 6.55 25.60 -1.66
N ARG A 238 6.56 26.93 -1.79
CA ARG A 238 5.98 27.85 -0.78
C ARG A 238 4.47 27.66 -0.59
N THR A 239 3.75 27.28 -1.63
CA THR A 239 2.30 27.01 -1.55
C THR A 239 2.03 25.80 -0.65
N GLN A 240 2.79 24.73 -0.82
CA GLN A 240 2.70 23.52 0.01
C GLN A 240 3.10 23.80 1.46
N TRP A 241 4.17 24.57 1.68
CA TRP A 241 4.52 25.06 3.02
C TRP A 241 3.35 25.80 3.67
N SER A 242 2.75 26.75 2.96
CA SER A 242 1.61 27.53 3.47
C SER A 242 0.41 26.64 3.81
N GLN A 243 0.17 25.58 3.04
CA GLN A 243 -0.88 24.60 3.33
C GLN A 243 -0.61 23.84 4.63
N ILE A 244 0.61 23.36 4.86
CA ILE A 244 1.00 22.67 6.11
C ILE A 244 0.81 23.62 7.31
N ILE A 245 1.29 24.86 7.19
CA ILE A 245 1.17 25.87 8.25
C ILE A 245 -0.31 26.18 8.57
N ARG A 246 -1.19 26.14 7.56
CA ARG A 246 -2.62 26.34 7.77
C ARG A 246 -3.23 25.26 8.67
N PHE A 247 -2.90 23.98 8.49
CA PHE A 247 -3.36 22.91 9.38
C PHE A 247 -2.97 23.21 10.83
N VAL A 248 -1.72 23.59 11.04
CA VAL A 248 -1.17 23.89 12.35
C VAL A 248 -1.84 25.10 13.02
N LYS A 249 -2.13 26.17 12.27
CA LYS A 249 -2.72 27.42 12.83
C LYS A 249 -4.21 27.30 13.19
N ILE A 250 -4.96 26.41 12.54
CA ILE A 250 -6.44 26.33 12.65
C ILE A 250 -6.92 25.68 13.94
N SER A 251 -6.03 25.02 14.65
CA SER A 251 -6.23 24.31 15.91
C SER A 251 -6.73 25.15 17.11
N LYS A 252 -6.82 26.49 16.99
CA LYS A 252 -7.20 27.40 18.09
C LYS A 252 -8.69 27.70 18.20
N HIS A 253 -9.54 27.14 17.36
CA HIS A 253 -10.98 27.43 17.33
C HIS A 253 -11.82 26.17 17.51
N THR A 254 -12.52 26.05 18.63
CA THR A 254 -13.34 24.89 19.00
C THR A 254 -14.79 25.08 18.55
N ASN A 255 -15.21 24.39 17.48
CA ASN A 255 -16.64 24.08 17.27
C ASN A 255 -16.84 22.56 17.34
N VAL A 256 -16.89 22.05 18.57
CA VAL A 256 -16.96 20.61 18.85
C VAL A 256 -18.32 20.03 18.42
N ASP A 257 -19.40 20.82 18.45
CA ASP A 257 -20.76 20.34 18.18
C ASP A 257 -20.95 19.93 16.71
N ASN A 258 -20.33 20.65 15.77
CA ASN A 258 -20.42 20.32 14.34
C ASN A 258 -19.53 19.13 13.94
N ALA A 259 -18.44 18.86 14.66
CA ALA A 259 -17.44 17.84 14.28
C ALA A 259 -18.04 16.43 14.19
N SER A 260 -18.89 16.07 15.16
CA SER A 260 -19.58 14.76 15.17
C SER A 260 -20.54 14.60 13.99
N ILE A 261 -21.21 15.69 13.59
CA ILE A 261 -22.13 15.70 12.45
C ILE A 261 -21.34 15.49 11.16
N ILE A 262 -20.30 16.29 10.93
CA ILE A 262 -19.46 16.23 9.71
C ILE A 262 -18.84 14.83 9.55
N ARG A 263 -18.29 14.28 10.63
CA ARG A 263 -17.73 12.93 10.62
C ARG A 263 -18.80 11.85 10.40
N GLY A 264 -19.99 12.04 10.96
CA GLY A 264 -21.16 11.18 10.70
C GLY A 264 -21.54 11.13 9.23
N TRP A 265 -21.45 12.27 8.52
CA TRP A 265 -21.68 12.33 7.07
C TRP A 265 -20.61 11.56 6.27
N ASP A 266 -19.33 11.69 6.63
CA ASP A 266 -18.27 10.91 6.00
C ASP A 266 -18.49 9.40 6.21
N CYS A 267 -18.81 8.99 7.45
CA CYS A 267 -19.11 7.60 7.80
C CYS A 267 -20.27 7.05 6.97
N LYS A 268 -21.37 7.81 6.86
CA LYS A 268 -22.54 7.39 6.08
C LYS A 268 -22.23 7.18 4.58
N ASN A 269 -21.35 8.01 4.01
CA ASN A 269 -21.11 8.03 2.56
C ASN A 269 -19.97 7.11 2.10
N TYR A 270 -18.98 6.86 2.95
CA TYR A 270 -17.70 6.25 2.53
C TYR A 270 -17.25 5.04 3.36
N SER A 271 -17.90 4.77 4.49
CA SER A 271 -17.59 3.58 5.29
C SER A 271 -18.45 2.38 4.88
N GLU A 272 -17.89 1.16 5.03
CA GLU A 272 -18.65 -0.08 4.83
C GLU A 272 -19.93 -0.06 5.70
N PRO A 273 -21.13 -0.28 5.11
CA PRO A 273 -22.38 -0.29 5.84
C PRO A 273 -22.40 -1.30 7.00
N LEU A 274 -23.03 -0.93 8.12
CA LEU A 274 -23.00 -1.72 9.35
C LEU A 274 -23.60 -3.12 9.20
N TYR A 275 -24.61 -3.28 8.35
CA TYR A 275 -25.18 -4.60 8.09
C TYR A 275 -24.15 -5.56 7.47
N ARG A 276 -23.24 -5.08 6.59
CA ARG A 276 -22.16 -5.90 6.01
C ARG A 276 -21.11 -6.25 7.07
N VAL A 277 -20.72 -5.27 7.88
CA VAL A 277 -19.81 -5.46 9.03
C VAL A 277 -20.32 -6.57 9.95
N LEU A 278 -21.59 -6.50 10.37
CA LEU A 278 -22.21 -7.46 11.29
C LEU A 278 -22.38 -8.87 10.69
N ARG A 279 -22.39 -9.00 9.37
CA ARG A 279 -22.48 -10.31 8.68
C ARG A 279 -21.14 -11.04 8.64
N ARG A 280 -20.01 -10.33 8.74
CA ARG A 280 -18.67 -10.92 8.67
C ARG A 280 -17.91 -10.92 10.01
N MET A 281 -18.20 -9.98 10.91
CA MET A 281 -17.54 -9.83 12.21
C MET A 281 -18.31 -10.48 13.36
N THR A 282 -17.59 -10.87 14.42
CA THR A 282 -18.24 -11.20 15.71
C THR A 282 -18.85 -9.95 16.34
N PRO A 283 -19.92 -10.05 17.16
CA PRO A 283 -20.53 -8.89 17.83
C PRO A 283 -19.51 -8.02 18.58
N VAL A 284 -18.62 -8.65 19.36
CA VAL A 284 -17.55 -7.97 20.12
C VAL A 284 -16.64 -7.11 19.22
N ARG A 285 -16.18 -7.68 18.10
CA ARG A 285 -15.34 -6.99 17.12
C ARG A 285 -16.06 -5.81 16.45
N ALA A 286 -17.34 -5.99 16.12
CA ALA A 286 -18.18 -4.93 15.57
C ALA A 286 -18.40 -3.81 16.60
N THR A 287 -18.60 -4.14 17.89
CA THR A 287 -18.73 -3.15 18.97
C THR A 287 -17.49 -2.26 19.07
N GLY A 288 -16.28 -2.84 19.03
CA GLY A 288 -15.04 -2.05 19.00
C GLY A 288 -14.96 -1.10 17.80
N MET A 289 -15.33 -1.58 16.61
CA MET A 289 -15.37 -0.74 15.40
C MET A 289 -16.36 0.39 15.54
N MET A 290 -17.53 0.10 16.10
CA MET A 290 -18.57 1.10 16.24
C MET A 290 -18.20 2.18 17.23
N ARG A 291 -17.48 1.84 18.29
CA ARG A 291 -16.95 2.85 19.21
C ARG A 291 -16.00 3.81 18.49
N TRP A 292 -15.02 3.29 17.77
CA TRP A 292 -14.11 4.11 16.96
C TRP A 292 -14.86 4.91 15.87
N ARG A 293 -15.85 4.33 15.19
CA ARG A 293 -16.71 5.04 14.24
C ARG A 293 -17.64 6.06 14.89
N SER A 294 -17.89 6.00 16.18
CA SER A 294 -18.74 6.97 16.87
C SER A 294 -17.94 8.18 17.34
N ASP A 295 -16.87 7.95 18.11
CA ASP A 295 -16.10 9.05 18.72
C ASP A 295 -14.87 9.48 17.91
N GLY A 296 -14.40 8.63 17.00
CA GLY A 296 -13.23 8.87 16.18
C GLY A 296 -11.90 8.73 16.91
N LEU A 297 -11.81 8.02 18.02
CA LEU A 297 -10.60 7.91 18.82
C LEU A 297 -9.99 6.51 18.74
N LEU A 298 -8.74 6.42 18.25
CA LEU A 298 -7.96 5.20 18.33
C LEU A 298 -7.36 5.08 19.72
N LEU A 299 -8.05 4.33 20.58
CA LEU A 299 -7.72 4.12 21.99
C LEU A 299 -8.10 2.70 22.41
N PRO A 300 -7.46 2.17 23.47
CA PRO A 300 -8.00 1.02 24.17
C PRO A 300 -9.48 1.25 24.53
N TYR A 301 -10.30 0.21 24.38
CA TYR A 301 -11.75 0.32 24.52
C TYR A 301 -12.13 0.91 25.89
N GLY A 302 -11.53 0.42 26.97
CA GLY A 302 -11.79 0.90 28.33
C GLY A 302 -11.18 2.26 28.69
N HIS A 303 -10.40 2.91 27.81
CA HIS A 303 -9.72 4.15 28.14
C HIS A 303 -10.70 5.34 28.24
N PRO A 304 -10.53 6.25 29.23
CA PRO A 304 -11.28 7.51 29.32
C PRO A 304 -11.24 8.35 28.05
N ARG A 305 -12.28 9.13 27.76
CA ARG A 305 -12.40 9.89 26.49
C ARG A 305 -12.69 11.37 26.69
N GLU A 306 -12.94 11.78 27.93
CA GLU A 306 -13.34 13.12 28.32
C GLU A 306 -12.25 14.16 28.04
N GLU A 307 -10.99 13.76 28.15
CA GLU A 307 -9.84 14.62 27.88
C GLU A 307 -9.66 14.91 26.38
N PHE A 308 -10.23 14.10 25.49
CA PHE A 308 -10.09 14.23 24.04
C PHE A 308 -11.10 15.24 23.47
N ASN A 309 -10.84 16.52 23.71
CA ASN A 309 -11.75 17.63 23.41
C ASN A 309 -11.22 18.63 22.38
N ILE A 310 -9.97 18.51 21.92
CA ILE A 310 -9.40 19.36 20.87
C ILE A 310 -9.54 18.65 19.52
N LEU A 311 -10.08 19.31 18.50
CA LEU A 311 -10.17 18.74 17.16
C LEU A 311 -8.77 18.53 16.58
N ASN A 312 -8.51 17.35 16.02
CA ASN A 312 -7.27 17.10 15.31
C ASN A 312 -7.26 17.95 14.02
N PRO A 313 -6.29 18.87 13.85
CA PRO A 313 -6.28 19.78 12.72
C PRO A 313 -6.20 19.08 11.37
N LEU A 314 -5.56 17.90 11.30
CA LEU A 314 -5.44 17.12 10.05
C LEU A 314 -6.79 16.59 9.55
N PHE A 315 -7.74 16.38 10.47
CA PHE A 315 -9.09 15.93 10.14
C PHE A 315 -10.11 17.08 10.07
N PHE A 316 -9.79 18.24 10.64
CA PHE A 316 -10.70 19.40 10.66
C PHE A 316 -9.97 20.66 10.18
N PRO A 317 -9.52 20.70 8.91
CA PRO A 317 -8.71 21.81 8.37
C PRO A 317 -9.44 23.14 8.21
N ASP A 318 -10.74 23.18 8.43
CA ASP A 318 -11.57 24.39 8.37
C ASP A 318 -12.79 24.33 9.30
N HIS A 319 -12.83 23.35 10.21
CA HIS A 319 -13.95 23.05 11.12
C HIS A 319 -15.30 22.76 10.45
N THR A 320 -15.36 22.68 9.12
CA THR A 320 -16.60 22.48 8.35
C THR A 320 -16.54 21.26 7.43
N SER A 321 -15.35 20.71 7.21
CA SER A 321 -15.09 19.53 6.39
C SER A 321 -14.34 18.44 7.17
N TYR A 322 -14.41 17.22 6.64
CA TYR A 322 -13.65 16.05 7.10
C TYR A 322 -13.03 15.36 5.87
N PRO A 323 -11.79 14.84 5.94
CA PRO A 323 -11.19 14.17 4.80
C PRO A 323 -12.05 12.99 4.32
N VAL A 324 -12.33 12.99 3.02
CA VAL A 324 -13.21 12.00 2.38
C VAL A 324 -12.65 10.60 2.60
N GLY A 325 -13.41 9.75 3.29
CA GLY A 325 -13.01 8.37 3.57
C GLY A 325 -12.20 8.15 4.83
N ALA A 326 -11.90 9.19 5.61
CA ALA A 326 -11.14 9.04 6.86
C ALA A 326 -11.89 8.23 7.94
N THR A 327 -13.20 8.01 7.78
CA THR A 327 -13.98 7.10 8.64
C THR A 327 -13.91 5.62 8.25
N GLN A 328 -13.25 5.27 7.15
CA GLN A 328 -12.93 3.88 6.84
C GLN A 328 -11.95 3.30 7.87
N GLU A 329 -11.96 1.98 8.07
CA GLU A 329 -11.13 1.37 9.11
C GLU A 329 -9.63 1.37 8.73
N PRO A 330 -8.73 1.96 9.54
CA PRO A 330 -7.31 2.13 9.18
C PRO A 330 -6.44 0.88 9.43
N LEU A 331 -7.02 -0.25 9.87
CA LEU A 331 -6.25 -1.45 10.23
C LEU A 331 -5.38 -1.98 9.09
N THR A 332 -5.79 -1.77 7.85
CA THR A 332 -5.08 -2.26 6.66
C THR A 332 -3.73 -1.60 6.43
N GLU A 333 -3.44 -0.46 7.08
CA GLU A 333 -2.15 0.20 6.97
C GLU A 333 -1.02 -0.58 7.65
N TRP A 334 -1.34 -1.57 8.50
CA TRP A 334 -0.38 -2.36 9.26
C TRP A 334 -0.58 -3.87 9.04
N PRO A 335 0.46 -4.69 9.18
CA PRO A 335 0.31 -6.13 9.02
C PRO A 335 -0.63 -6.75 10.06
N MET A 336 -1.33 -7.81 9.67
CA MET A 336 -2.30 -8.51 10.53
C MET A 336 -1.69 -9.07 11.84
N GLU A 337 -0.35 -9.17 11.92
CA GLU A 337 0.39 -9.50 13.14
C GLU A 337 0.07 -8.54 14.30
N LEU A 338 -0.44 -7.34 14.03
CA LEU A 338 -0.94 -6.41 15.06
C LEU A 338 -2.02 -7.05 15.95
N LEU A 339 -2.81 -8.00 15.45
CA LEU A 339 -3.85 -8.69 16.23
C LEU A 339 -3.29 -9.65 17.29
N ASP A 340 -1.99 -9.96 17.20
CA ASP A 340 -1.23 -10.76 18.15
C ASP A 340 -0.42 -9.88 19.11
N HIS A 341 -0.41 -8.56 18.93
CA HIS A 341 0.28 -7.63 19.82
C HIS A 341 -0.40 -7.60 21.20
N PRO A 342 0.36 -7.59 22.32
CA PRO A 342 -0.20 -7.49 23.66
C PRO A 342 -0.97 -6.18 23.88
N CYS A 343 -2.13 -6.26 24.54
CA CYS A 343 -2.93 -5.09 24.93
C CYS A 343 -3.47 -5.20 26.37
N GLY A 344 -2.75 -5.94 27.23
CA GLY A 344 -3.20 -6.28 28.57
C GLY A 344 -4.30 -7.36 28.57
N PRO A 345 -5.13 -7.46 29.63
CA PRO A 345 -6.13 -8.52 29.74
C PRO A 345 -7.29 -8.42 28.74
N ALA A 346 -7.52 -7.27 28.12
CA ALA A 346 -8.59 -7.02 27.15
C ALA A 346 -8.28 -7.62 25.75
N GLN A 347 -8.15 -8.94 25.67
CA GLN A 347 -7.62 -9.64 24.50
C GLN A 347 -8.44 -9.49 23.20
N ASN A 348 -9.71 -9.10 23.28
CA ASN A 348 -10.55 -8.85 22.09
C ASN A 348 -10.55 -7.39 21.63
N ASP A 349 -9.83 -6.50 22.31
CA ASP A 349 -9.74 -5.09 21.97
C ASP A 349 -8.79 -4.83 20.78
N VAL A 350 -9.32 -4.91 19.57
CA VAL A 350 -8.54 -4.70 18.32
C VAL A 350 -7.97 -3.29 18.22
N TYR A 351 -8.68 -2.27 18.72
CA TYR A 351 -8.22 -0.87 18.64
C TYR A 351 -7.17 -0.56 19.71
N GLY A 352 -7.29 -1.16 20.90
CA GLY A 352 -6.20 -1.18 21.88
C GLY A 352 -4.95 -1.89 21.36
N LYS A 353 -5.11 -3.05 20.69
CA LYS A 353 -3.99 -3.74 20.03
C LYS A 353 -3.31 -2.89 18.98
N MET A 354 -4.08 -2.24 18.10
CA MET A 354 -3.55 -1.32 17.10
C MET A 354 -2.83 -0.14 17.75
N PHE A 355 -3.42 0.46 18.79
CA PHE A 355 -2.82 1.58 19.52
C PHE A 355 -1.43 1.21 20.06
N TYR A 356 -1.34 0.12 20.83
CA TYR A 356 -0.06 -0.31 21.42
C TYR A 356 0.94 -0.77 20.36
N TYR A 357 0.48 -1.49 19.33
CA TYR A 357 1.35 -1.94 18.25
C TYR A 357 2.03 -0.78 17.52
N VAL A 358 1.26 0.25 17.14
CA VAL A 358 1.81 1.41 16.44
C VAL A 358 2.66 2.27 17.37
N ARG A 359 2.23 2.48 18.61
CA ARG A 359 3.01 3.22 19.61
C ARG A 359 4.38 2.58 19.83
N ASP A 360 4.41 1.27 20.06
CA ASP A 360 5.63 0.53 20.33
C ASP A 360 6.56 0.46 19.10
N LEU A 361 5.99 0.38 17.88
CA LEU A 361 6.77 0.55 16.64
C LEU A 361 7.40 1.94 16.53
N CYS A 362 6.67 3.00 16.86
CA CYS A 362 7.19 4.38 16.86
C CYS A 362 8.27 4.58 17.92
N ILE A 363 8.14 3.96 19.11
CA ILE A 363 9.17 3.99 20.15
C ILE A 363 10.44 3.28 19.66
N GLU A 364 10.31 2.07 19.09
CA GLU A 364 11.47 1.34 18.57
C GLU A 364 12.12 2.08 17.40
N PHE A 365 11.34 2.70 16.52
CA PHE A 365 11.87 3.52 15.43
C PHE A 365 12.74 4.66 15.96
N GLN A 366 12.23 5.44 16.93
CA GLN A 366 12.98 6.51 17.59
C GLN A 366 14.29 6.00 18.21
N LYS A 367 14.28 4.80 18.80
CA LYS A 367 15.49 4.17 19.35
C LYS A 367 16.50 3.81 18.24
N ARG A 368 16.05 3.20 17.14
CA ARG A 368 16.91 2.76 16.03
C ARG A 368 17.55 3.94 15.30
N ILE A 369 16.81 5.01 15.04
CA ILE A 369 17.33 6.17 14.28
C ILE A 369 18.43 6.95 15.01
N LYS A 370 18.53 6.86 16.35
CA LYS A 370 19.64 7.46 17.12
C LYS A 370 21.00 6.90 16.70
N THR A 371 21.03 5.63 16.32
CA THR A 371 22.25 4.94 15.87
C THR A 371 22.40 5.02 14.36
N LEU A 372 21.33 4.75 13.61
CA LEU A 372 21.36 4.69 12.14
C LEU A 372 21.48 6.06 11.47
N GLN A 373 20.92 7.10 12.10
CA GLN A 373 20.95 8.49 11.62
C GLN A 373 20.56 8.64 10.14
N PRO A 374 19.35 8.19 9.74
CA PRO A 374 18.94 8.24 8.34
C PRO A 374 18.77 9.69 7.85
N GLU A 375 18.92 9.89 6.54
CA GLU A 375 18.42 11.08 5.87
C GLU A 375 16.99 10.83 5.41
N ILE A 376 16.04 11.68 5.83
CA ILE A 376 14.64 11.63 5.41
C ILE A 376 14.35 12.89 4.61
N ARG A 377 14.17 12.76 3.30
CA ARG A 377 13.77 13.84 2.40
C ARG A 377 12.28 13.72 2.08
N ILE A 378 11.54 14.80 2.24
CA ILE A 378 10.11 14.88 1.98
C ILE A 378 9.89 15.73 0.73
N LEU A 379 9.18 15.17 -0.24
CA LEU A 379 8.79 15.78 -1.50
C LEU A 379 7.26 15.81 -1.62
N SER A 380 6.76 16.67 -2.50
CA SER A 380 5.33 16.73 -2.85
C SER A 380 5.18 17.07 -4.33
N ASN A 381 5.41 16.09 -5.19
CA ASN A 381 5.37 16.25 -6.64
C ASN A 381 4.52 15.17 -7.27
N TYR A 382 3.93 15.46 -8.42
CA TYR A 382 3.25 14.41 -9.18
C TYR A 382 4.27 13.35 -9.60
N ILE A 383 3.84 12.08 -9.69
CA ILE A 383 4.76 10.96 -9.94
C ILE A 383 5.61 11.14 -11.21
N HIS A 384 5.05 11.79 -12.24
CA HIS A 384 5.72 12.08 -13.50
C HIS A 384 6.77 13.19 -13.43
N GLU A 385 6.79 13.98 -12.35
CA GLU A 385 7.77 15.05 -12.12
C GLU A 385 9.02 14.54 -11.39
N LEU A 386 8.92 13.40 -10.69
CA LEU A 386 10.03 12.79 -9.94
C LEU A 386 11.27 12.49 -10.80
N PRO A 387 11.15 12.00 -12.06
CA PRO A 387 12.29 11.79 -12.92
C PRO A 387 13.12 13.04 -13.12
N ALA A 388 12.51 14.17 -13.48
CA ALA A 388 13.22 15.42 -13.70
C ALA A 388 14.00 15.89 -12.47
N GLN A 389 13.48 15.59 -11.26
CA GLN A 389 14.12 15.93 -9.99
C GLN A 389 15.33 15.05 -9.65
N HIS A 390 15.37 13.82 -10.17
CA HIS A 390 16.33 12.80 -9.76
C HIS A 390 17.20 12.25 -10.89
N THR A 391 17.06 12.71 -12.13
CA THR A 391 17.90 12.24 -13.26
C THR A 391 18.91 13.28 -13.75
N VAL A 392 18.81 14.54 -13.30
CA VAL A 392 19.61 15.66 -13.81
C VAL A 392 20.45 16.33 -12.70
N GLY A 393 21.64 16.79 -13.08
CA GLY A 393 22.48 17.65 -12.24
C GLY A 393 22.97 16.99 -10.95
N HIS A 394 23.15 17.80 -9.90
CA HIS A 394 23.64 17.35 -8.59
C HIS A 394 22.60 16.52 -7.81
N SER A 395 21.35 16.50 -8.27
CA SER A 395 20.25 15.73 -7.66
C SER A 395 20.10 14.35 -8.29
N LYS A 396 20.93 14.00 -9.28
CA LYS A 396 20.91 12.70 -9.95
C LYS A 396 21.06 11.57 -8.92
N ARG A 397 20.05 10.72 -8.81
CA ARG A 397 19.98 9.61 -7.86
C ARG A 397 19.20 8.45 -8.46
N HIS A 398 19.72 7.25 -8.29
CA HIS A 398 18.96 6.02 -8.49
C HIS A 398 18.66 5.39 -7.13
N PHE A 399 17.55 4.66 -7.05
CA PHE A 399 17.07 4.08 -5.82
C PHE A 399 17.22 2.57 -5.82
N ASP A 400 17.66 2.02 -4.69
CA ASP A 400 17.78 0.60 -4.42
C ASP A 400 16.41 -0.04 -4.15
N ARG A 401 15.49 0.73 -3.56
CA ARG A 401 14.12 0.30 -3.27
C ARG A 401 13.15 1.40 -3.68
N ILE A 402 12.17 1.06 -4.50
CA ILE A 402 11.05 1.96 -4.83
C ILE A 402 9.75 1.28 -4.41
N GLU A 403 8.96 1.91 -3.55
CA GLU A 403 7.62 1.44 -3.17
C GLU A 403 6.57 2.36 -3.82
N ALA A 404 5.66 1.78 -4.63
CA ALA A 404 4.66 2.50 -5.39
C ALA A 404 3.33 1.75 -5.54
N ALA A 405 2.97 0.90 -4.56
CA ALA A 405 1.75 0.12 -4.53
C ALA A 405 0.49 0.98 -4.74
N HIS A 406 0.50 2.21 -4.23
CA HIS A 406 -0.64 3.13 -4.28
C HIS A 406 -1.09 3.47 -5.72
N TYR A 407 -0.16 3.50 -6.68
CA TYR A 407 -0.44 3.99 -8.04
C TYR A 407 -0.83 2.89 -9.02
N TRP A 408 -0.38 1.65 -8.80
CA TRP A 408 -0.43 0.60 -9.81
C TRP A 408 -1.84 0.29 -10.32
N ASP A 409 -2.81 0.06 -9.43
CA ASP A 409 -4.18 -0.28 -9.86
C ASP A 409 -4.91 0.90 -10.54
N ARG A 410 -4.39 2.13 -10.42
CA ARG A 410 -5.00 3.34 -11.01
C ARG A 410 -4.34 3.75 -12.34
N GLN A 411 -3.02 3.76 -12.36
CA GLN A 411 -2.19 4.31 -13.43
C GLN A 411 -0.96 3.41 -13.67
N PRO A 412 -1.13 2.13 -14.06
CA PRO A 412 -0.02 1.19 -14.16
C PRO A 412 1.03 1.64 -15.21
N PHE A 413 0.58 2.23 -16.32
CA PHE A 413 1.45 2.72 -17.38
C PHE A 413 2.32 3.89 -16.91
N LEU A 414 1.69 4.95 -16.40
CA LEU A 414 2.39 6.12 -15.84
C LEU A 414 3.35 5.73 -14.71
N THR A 415 2.96 4.77 -13.85
CA THR A 415 3.78 4.27 -12.75
C THR A 415 5.09 3.67 -13.26
N LEU A 416 5.03 2.78 -14.25
CA LEU A 416 6.23 2.14 -14.78
C LEU A 416 7.10 3.12 -15.56
N VAL A 417 6.50 3.99 -16.38
CA VAL A 417 7.27 5.00 -17.15
C VAL A 417 8.03 5.90 -16.18
N SER A 418 7.33 6.49 -15.22
CA SER A 418 7.92 7.44 -14.27
C SER A 418 9.02 6.81 -13.41
N LEU A 419 8.84 5.56 -12.95
CA LEU A 419 9.76 4.95 -11.99
C LEU A 419 10.88 4.12 -12.65
N SER A 420 10.76 3.79 -13.94
CA SER A 420 11.78 3.01 -14.67
C SER A 420 13.16 3.67 -14.64
N ALA A 421 13.23 4.97 -14.90
CA ALA A 421 14.48 5.74 -14.92
C ALA A 421 15.10 5.92 -13.52
N LEU A 422 14.30 5.77 -12.46
CA LEU A 422 14.72 6.01 -11.07
C LEU A 422 15.25 4.75 -10.39
N LEU A 423 14.87 3.56 -10.86
CA LEU A 423 15.35 2.30 -10.27
C LEU A 423 16.84 2.09 -10.60
N ARG A 424 17.62 1.69 -9.60
CA ARG A 424 19.03 1.32 -9.78
C ARG A 424 19.17 0.09 -10.66
N HIS A 425 20.16 0.10 -11.55
CA HIS A 425 20.42 -0.99 -12.48
C HIS A 425 20.85 -2.27 -11.73
N GLU A 426 20.48 -3.45 -12.24
CA GLU A 426 20.80 -4.72 -11.57
C GLU A 426 22.31 -5.01 -11.48
N ASP A 427 23.09 -4.45 -12.41
CA ASP A 427 24.56 -4.55 -12.38
C ASP A 427 25.18 -3.73 -11.24
N GLU A 428 24.51 -2.68 -10.77
CA GLU A 428 24.96 -1.87 -9.63
C GLU A 428 24.45 -2.46 -8.30
N ASN A 429 23.18 -2.89 -8.27
CA ASN A 429 22.62 -3.60 -7.12
C ASN A 429 21.66 -4.72 -7.61
N PRO A 430 22.04 -6.00 -7.49
CA PRO A 430 21.20 -7.11 -7.94
C PRO A 430 19.91 -7.26 -7.12
N ASN A 431 19.87 -6.68 -5.92
CA ASN A 431 18.70 -6.66 -5.06
C ASN A 431 17.79 -5.46 -5.33
N ALA A 432 18.17 -4.53 -6.21
CA ALA A 432 17.33 -3.37 -6.53
C ALA A 432 15.92 -3.82 -6.96
N ALA A 433 14.90 -3.17 -6.42
CA ALA A 433 13.51 -3.55 -6.66
C ALA A 433 12.57 -2.34 -6.68
N LEU A 434 11.74 -2.27 -7.72
CA LEU A 434 10.50 -1.48 -7.71
C LEU A 434 9.35 -2.40 -7.29
N LEU A 435 8.59 -2.00 -6.28
CA LEU A 435 7.48 -2.73 -5.69
C LEU A 435 6.17 -2.08 -6.13
N THR A 436 5.34 -2.84 -6.83
CA THR A 436 3.97 -2.45 -7.16
C THR A 436 3.00 -3.51 -6.66
N LEU A 437 1.71 -3.16 -6.57
CA LEU A 437 0.69 -4.03 -5.99
C LEU A 437 -0.60 -3.96 -6.78
N THR A 438 -1.19 -5.12 -7.07
CA THR A 438 -2.54 -5.19 -7.62
C THR A 438 -3.49 -5.97 -6.72
N ARG A 439 -4.65 -5.37 -6.48
CA ARG A 439 -5.77 -5.96 -5.74
C ARG A 439 -6.81 -6.54 -6.68
N GLN A 440 -6.74 -6.19 -7.96
CA GLN A 440 -7.70 -6.60 -8.98
C GLN A 440 -7.44 -8.00 -9.53
N SER A 441 -6.17 -8.45 -9.52
CA SER A 441 -5.76 -9.65 -10.28
C SER A 441 -6.46 -10.97 -9.90
N VAL A 442 -7.10 -11.04 -8.73
CA VAL A 442 -7.84 -12.25 -8.28
C VAL A 442 -9.34 -12.12 -8.45
N ILE A 443 -9.87 -10.90 -8.35
CA ILE A 443 -11.32 -10.64 -8.34
C ILE A 443 -11.85 -10.21 -9.70
N HIS A 444 -10.97 -9.78 -10.61
CA HIS A 444 -11.35 -9.35 -11.93
C HIS A 444 -12.02 -10.50 -12.69
N GLN A 445 -13.22 -10.26 -13.21
CA GLN A 445 -13.91 -11.26 -14.02
C GLN A 445 -13.23 -11.35 -15.38
N MET A 446 -12.81 -12.56 -15.75
CA MET A 446 -12.16 -12.83 -17.04
C MET A 446 -12.70 -14.12 -17.62
N ASP A 447 -12.85 -14.17 -18.94
CA ASP A 447 -13.32 -15.37 -19.63
C ASP A 447 -12.43 -16.59 -19.41
N SER A 448 -11.11 -16.37 -19.26
CA SER A 448 -10.11 -17.41 -19.01
C SER A 448 -10.31 -18.18 -17.70
N VAL A 449 -10.97 -17.57 -16.70
CA VAL A 449 -11.26 -18.17 -15.38
C VAL A 449 -12.76 -18.33 -15.11
N LYS A 450 -13.61 -18.09 -16.12
CA LYS A 450 -15.07 -18.16 -15.99
C LYS A 450 -15.56 -19.52 -15.50
N LYS A 451 -14.98 -20.62 -16.00
CA LYS A 451 -15.31 -21.98 -15.53
C LYS A 451 -15.00 -22.19 -14.05
N ASP A 452 -13.91 -21.60 -13.56
CA ASP A 452 -13.54 -21.66 -12.15
C ASP A 452 -14.52 -20.85 -11.30
N LEU A 453 -14.92 -19.65 -11.75
CA LEU A 453 -15.96 -18.83 -11.10
C LEU A 453 -17.32 -19.52 -11.08
N ASP A 454 -17.75 -20.15 -12.18
CA ASP A 454 -19.01 -20.90 -12.24
C ASP A 454 -19.00 -22.13 -11.32
N THR A 455 -17.83 -22.74 -11.15
CA THR A 455 -17.64 -23.85 -10.20
C THR A 455 -17.69 -23.35 -8.75
N GLU A 456 -17.03 -22.22 -8.47
CA GLU A 456 -17.07 -21.56 -7.16
C GLU A 456 -18.50 -21.18 -6.75
N LYS A 457 -19.29 -20.62 -7.68
CA LYS A 457 -20.72 -20.34 -7.46
C LYS A 457 -21.52 -21.57 -7.05
N LYS A 458 -21.20 -22.74 -7.60
CA LYS A 458 -21.84 -24.00 -7.16
C LYS A 458 -21.45 -24.32 -5.72
N PHE A 459 -20.19 -24.15 -5.34
CA PHE A 459 -19.73 -24.38 -3.95
C PHE A 459 -20.37 -23.47 -2.91
N THR A 460 -21.12 -22.44 -3.30
CA THR A 460 -22.03 -21.74 -2.38
C THR A 460 -23.07 -22.70 -1.77
N PHE A 461 -23.60 -23.63 -2.57
CA PHE A 461 -24.71 -24.53 -2.19
C PHE A 461 -24.32 -26.00 -2.02
N GLN A 462 -23.11 -26.38 -2.43
CA GLN A 462 -22.59 -27.74 -2.27
C GLN A 462 -21.21 -27.73 -1.59
N SER A 463 -20.83 -28.91 -1.07
CA SER A 463 -19.52 -29.13 -0.47
C SER A 463 -18.39 -28.77 -1.44
N SER A 464 -17.40 -28.04 -0.94
CA SER A 464 -16.16 -27.73 -1.64
C SER A 464 -15.11 -28.83 -1.45
N GLY A 465 -15.32 -29.75 -0.50
CA GLY A 465 -14.34 -30.78 -0.13
C GLY A 465 -13.09 -30.18 0.51
N THR A 466 -13.23 -29.04 1.19
CA THR A 466 -12.16 -28.34 1.91
C THR A 466 -12.58 -28.04 3.33
N LYS A 467 -11.64 -27.59 4.18
CA LYS A 467 -11.93 -27.18 5.56
C LYS A 467 -12.99 -26.07 5.65
N LEU A 468 -13.22 -25.33 4.57
CA LEU A 468 -14.27 -24.32 4.49
C LEU A 468 -15.66 -24.90 4.80
N ASP A 469 -15.95 -26.16 4.42
CA ASP A 469 -17.27 -26.76 4.64
C ASP A 469 -17.60 -26.94 6.14
N GLU A 470 -16.59 -26.99 7.00
CA GLU A 470 -16.77 -27.00 8.46
C GLU A 470 -16.83 -25.58 9.04
N LEU A 471 -16.05 -24.65 8.49
CA LEU A 471 -15.93 -23.27 9.00
C LEU A 471 -17.08 -22.36 8.56
N ALA A 472 -17.60 -22.58 7.36
CA ALA A 472 -18.75 -21.91 6.75
C ALA A 472 -19.46 -22.92 5.83
N PRO A 473 -20.43 -23.69 6.36
CA PRO A 473 -21.12 -24.75 5.61
C PRO A 473 -21.83 -24.24 4.34
N PRO A 474 -22.08 -25.11 3.35
CA PRO A 474 -22.87 -24.76 2.17
C PRO A 474 -24.30 -24.30 2.54
N LEU A 475 -24.81 -23.34 1.78
CA LEU A 475 -26.16 -22.80 1.95
C LEU A 475 -27.22 -23.73 1.36
N LYS A 476 -28.46 -23.58 1.82
CA LYS A 476 -29.63 -24.20 1.18
C LYS A 476 -30.12 -23.32 0.04
N VAL A 477 -30.67 -23.95 -1.01
CA VAL A 477 -31.31 -23.22 -2.11
C VAL A 477 -32.49 -22.42 -1.55
N GLY A 478 -32.50 -21.11 -1.80
CA GLY A 478 -33.52 -20.19 -1.28
C GLY A 478 -33.12 -19.47 0.02
N ASP A 479 -31.96 -19.79 0.61
CA ASP A 479 -31.42 -18.97 1.71
C ASP A 479 -31.16 -17.54 1.21
N PRO A 480 -31.38 -16.50 2.03
CA PRO A 480 -31.07 -15.12 1.65
C PRO A 480 -29.59 -14.98 1.30
N GLU A 481 -29.31 -14.45 0.10
CA GLU A 481 -27.93 -14.27 -0.43
C GLU A 481 -27.07 -13.39 0.46
N ASP A 482 -27.72 -12.60 1.29
CA ASP A 482 -27.17 -11.54 2.09
C ASP A 482 -27.09 -11.95 3.58
N SER A 483 -27.53 -13.16 3.95
CA SER A 483 -27.42 -13.69 5.32
C SER A 483 -25.96 -13.76 5.82
N PRO A 484 -25.71 -13.71 7.14
CA PRO A 484 -24.35 -13.89 7.69
C PRO A 484 -23.67 -15.18 7.21
N ALA A 485 -24.42 -16.29 7.12
CA ALA A 485 -23.90 -17.54 6.58
C ALA A 485 -23.47 -17.40 5.11
N ALA A 486 -24.26 -16.70 4.29
CA ALA A 486 -23.97 -16.50 2.87
C ALA A 486 -22.75 -15.61 2.65
N VAL A 487 -22.63 -14.50 3.38
CA VAL A 487 -21.45 -13.61 3.31
C VAL A 487 -20.19 -14.37 3.72
N ARG A 488 -20.22 -15.08 4.85
CA ARG A 488 -19.08 -15.86 5.35
C ARG A 488 -18.68 -16.96 4.36
N ARG A 489 -19.65 -17.66 3.77
CA ARG A 489 -19.39 -18.68 2.74
C ARG A 489 -18.73 -18.06 1.50
N ARG A 490 -19.25 -16.95 0.97
CA ARG A 490 -18.70 -16.28 -0.23
C ARG A 490 -17.28 -15.77 0.00
N LEU A 491 -17.03 -15.07 1.11
CA LEU A 491 -15.68 -14.62 1.47
C LEU A 491 -14.72 -15.80 1.69
N GLY A 492 -15.20 -16.87 2.33
CA GLY A 492 -14.41 -18.09 2.49
C GLY A 492 -14.09 -18.80 1.18
N LEU A 493 -14.99 -18.77 0.19
CA LEU A 493 -14.71 -19.30 -1.15
C LEU A 493 -13.58 -18.49 -1.84
N VAL A 494 -13.59 -17.16 -1.71
CA VAL A 494 -12.48 -16.32 -2.18
C VAL A 494 -11.18 -16.68 -1.48
N LEU A 495 -11.19 -16.89 -0.15
CA LEU A 495 -10.00 -17.31 0.60
C LEU A 495 -9.43 -18.65 0.11
N TRP A 496 -10.28 -19.59 -0.31
CA TRP A 496 -9.86 -20.89 -0.89
C TRP A 496 -9.64 -20.89 -2.40
N ARG A 497 -9.88 -19.76 -3.07
CA ARG A 497 -9.65 -19.61 -4.51
C ARG A 497 -8.16 -19.80 -4.82
N ASN A 498 -7.85 -20.32 -5.99
CA ASN A 498 -6.47 -20.39 -6.46
C ASN A 498 -6.00 -19.00 -6.93
N TRP A 499 -5.52 -18.18 -5.99
CA TRP A 499 -5.10 -16.80 -6.26
C TRP A 499 -4.00 -16.71 -7.31
N ASP A 500 -3.04 -17.63 -7.31
CA ASP A 500 -1.95 -17.65 -8.30
C ASP A 500 -2.51 -17.85 -9.70
N ARG A 501 -3.39 -18.83 -9.91
CA ARG A 501 -3.98 -19.08 -11.23
C ARG A 501 -4.75 -17.86 -11.75
N PHE A 502 -5.60 -17.26 -10.91
CA PHE A 502 -6.36 -16.07 -11.32
C PHE A 502 -5.42 -14.91 -11.67
N SER A 503 -4.43 -14.66 -10.81
CA SER A 503 -3.45 -13.60 -11.01
C SER A 503 -2.58 -13.83 -12.25
N GLU A 504 -2.14 -15.05 -12.51
CA GLU A 504 -1.37 -15.41 -13.70
C GLU A 504 -2.19 -15.22 -14.99
N HIS A 505 -3.48 -15.57 -14.98
CA HIS A 505 -4.36 -15.27 -16.10
C HIS A 505 -4.57 -13.77 -16.30
N TYR A 506 -4.70 -13.00 -15.21
CA TYR A 506 -4.83 -11.55 -15.26
C TYR A 506 -3.57 -10.88 -15.83
N LEU A 507 -2.41 -11.13 -15.22
CA LEU A 507 -1.11 -10.61 -15.67
C LEU A 507 -0.73 -11.14 -17.05
N GLY A 508 -1.22 -12.32 -17.41
CA GLY A 508 -1.02 -12.96 -18.71
C GLY A 508 -1.89 -12.41 -19.83
N CYS A 509 -2.92 -11.61 -19.53
CA CYS A 509 -3.90 -11.18 -20.52
C CYS A 509 -3.46 -9.88 -21.21
N PRO A 510 -3.12 -9.92 -22.51
CA PRO A 510 -2.48 -8.76 -23.15
C PRO A 510 -3.39 -7.54 -23.27
N HIS A 511 -4.71 -7.74 -23.44
CA HIS A 511 -5.69 -6.66 -23.55
C HIS A 511 -5.69 -5.69 -22.35
N TYR A 512 -5.50 -6.18 -21.11
CA TYR A 512 -5.46 -5.32 -19.92
C TYR A 512 -4.20 -4.46 -19.84
N PHE A 513 -3.13 -4.90 -20.50
CA PHE A 513 -1.83 -4.27 -20.49
C PHE A 513 -1.42 -3.88 -21.92
N HIS A 514 -2.38 -3.61 -22.81
CA HIS A 514 -2.13 -3.42 -24.24
C HIS A 514 -1.08 -2.31 -24.47
N LEU A 515 -1.17 -1.21 -23.71
CA LEU A 515 -0.20 -0.11 -23.75
C LEU A 515 1.21 -0.49 -23.29
N LEU A 516 1.35 -1.49 -22.42
CA LEU A 516 2.65 -2.03 -22.01
C LEU A 516 3.22 -3.00 -23.06
N ASN A 517 2.38 -3.56 -23.94
CA ASN A 517 2.76 -4.53 -24.96
C ASN A 517 3.19 -3.93 -26.30
N VAL A 518 3.07 -2.61 -26.49
CA VAL A 518 3.36 -1.95 -27.77
C VAL A 518 4.86 -1.94 -28.13
N ILE A 519 5.74 -2.32 -27.20
CA ILE A 519 7.20 -2.35 -27.40
C ILE A 519 7.67 -3.57 -28.23
N SER A 520 6.80 -4.54 -28.56
CA SER A 520 7.21 -5.78 -29.26
C SER A 520 6.46 -6.07 -30.58
N PRO A 521 6.59 -5.25 -31.64
CA PRO A 521 5.91 -5.49 -32.91
C PRO A 521 6.61 -6.50 -33.84
N TYR A 522 7.85 -6.92 -33.54
CA TYR A 522 8.51 -7.99 -34.30
C TYR A 522 7.88 -9.37 -34.07
N GLU A 523 7.25 -9.54 -32.92
CA GLU A 523 6.46 -10.71 -32.59
C GLU A 523 5.01 -10.25 -32.62
N GLN A 524 4.29 -10.49 -33.72
CA GLN A 524 2.85 -10.20 -33.86
C GLN A 524 1.96 -10.89 -32.80
N THR A 525 2.56 -11.53 -31.80
CA THR A 525 1.92 -12.12 -30.64
C THR A 525 1.96 -11.15 -29.47
N GLU A 526 0.81 -10.59 -29.12
CA GLU A 526 0.66 -9.91 -27.84
C GLU A 526 1.03 -10.86 -26.69
N ARG A 527 1.80 -10.39 -25.72
CA ARG A 527 2.28 -11.20 -24.60
C ARG A 527 1.73 -10.66 -23.27
N GLY A 528 1.68 -11.53 -22.27
CA GLY A 528 1.35 -11.08 -20.92
C GLY A 528 2.49 -10.27 -20.31
N LEU A 529 2.17 -9.49 -19.27
CA LEU A 529 3.12 -8.72 -18.47
C LEU A 529 4.24 -9.59 -17.87
N SER A 530 3.97 -10.88 -17.64
CA SER A 530 4.95 -11.84 -17.13
C SER A 530 5.98 -12.29 -18.17
N ALA A 531 5.74 -12.00 -19.45
CA ALA A 531 6.59 -12.39 -20.57
C ALA A 531 7.27 -11.18 -21.26
N THR A 532 6.81 -9.96 -21.00
CA THR A 532 7.36 -8.72 -21.58
C THR A 532 8.04 -7.87 -20.52
N GLY A 533 9.24 -7.37 -20.85
CA GLY A 533 9.81 -6.23 -20.14
C GLY A 533 9.17 -4.93 -20.63
N PHE A 534 9.35 -3.84 -19.88
CA PHE A 534 8.84 -2.52 -20.23
C PHE A 534 9.85 -1.43 -19.83
N LEU A 535 10.32 -0.64 -20.79
CA LEU A 535 11.33 0.41 -20.59
C LEU A 535 12.52 -0.05 -19.73
N GLY A 536 13.11 -1.19 -20.11
CA GLY A 536 14.25 -1.78 -19.39
C GLY A 536 13.92 -2.39 -18.04
N LEU A 537 12.65 -2.36 -17.61
CA LEU A 537 12.15 -3.11 -16.46
C LEU A 537 11.72 -4.52 -16.86
N SER A 538 11.93 -5.49 -15.99
CA SER A 538 11.32 -6.82 -16.09
C SER A 538 10.74 -7.24 -14.75
N LEU A 539 9.61 -7.95 -14.79
CA LEU A 539 9.02 -8.54 -13.60
C LEU A 539 9.92 -9.67 -13.08
N LYS A 540 10.26 -9.65 -11.80
CA LYS A 540 11.05 -10.71 -11.16
C LYS A 540 10.22 -11.99 -11.12
N PRO A 541 10.79 -13.15 -11.49
CA PRO A 541 10.10 -14.44 -11.38
C PRO A 541 9.87 -14.84 -9.93
N LYS A 542 10.67 -14.33 -8.98
CA LYS A 542 10.51 -14.56 -7.56
C LYS A 542 10.72 -13.24 -6.81
N ASN A 543 9.81 -12.94 -5.91
CA ASN A 543 9.92 -11.79 -5.02
C ASN A 543 11.02 -12.04 -3.97
N ILE A 544 11.85 -11.04 -3.73
CA ILE A 544 12.94 -11.05 -2.75
C ILE A 544 12.73 -10.04 -1.63
N ILE A 545 11.82 -9.07 -1.77
CA ILE A 545 11.51 -8.10 -0.71
C ILE A 545 10.32 -8.58 0.12
N THR A 546 9.20 -8.86 -0.54
CA THR A 546 7.96 -9.26 0.15
C THR A 546 7.37 -10.55 -0.44
N ARG A 547 6.51 -11.23 0.32
CA ARG A 547 5.78 -12.38 -0.23
C ARG A 547 4.87 -11.91 -1.35
N ARG A 548 4.66 -12.75 -2.38
CA ARG A 548 3.68 -12.47 -3.46
C ARG A 548 2.27 -12.17 -2.93
N TRP A 549 1.90 -12.80 -1.81
CA TRP A 549 0.60 -12.69 -1.16
C TRP A 549 0.78 -12.64 0.38
N PRO A 550 1.12 -11.48 0.96
CA PRO A 550 1.36 -11.38 2.40
C PRO A 550 0.07 -11.61 3.21
N ASN A 551 -1.10 -11.31 2.64
CA ASN A 551 -2.40 -11.48 3.27
C ASN A 551 -3.08 -12.83 2.98
N ARG A 552 -2.37 -13.80 2.41
CA ARG A 552 -2.89 -15.15 2.11
C ARG A 552 -2.74 -16.08 3.30
N LEU A 553 -3.85 -16.62 3.80
CA LEU A 553 -3.85 -17.63 4.86
C LEU A 553 -3.98 -19.08 4.34
N VAL A 554 -4.48 -19.26 3.11
CA VAL A 554 -4.72 -20.59 2.51
C VAL A 554 -3.92 -20.70 1.22
N HIS A 555 -2.94 -21.59 1.20
CA HIS A 555 -2.05 -21.85 0.07
C HIS A 555 -2.55 -22.97 -0.83
N ASN A 556 -3.28 -23.95 -0.29
CA ASN A 556 -3.86 -25.03 -1.09
C ASN A 556 -5.14 -25.61 -0.44
N ARG A 557 -5.85 -26.47 -1.18
CA ARG A 557 -7.15 -27.04 -0.77
C ARG A 557 -7.09 -27.90 0.51
N LYS A 558 -5.92 -28.44 0.86
CA LYS A 558 -5.74 -29.31 2.03
C LYS A 558 -5.40 -28.53 3.30
N ASP A 559 -5.20 -27.22 3.21
CA ASP A 559 -4.86 -26.41 4.37
C ASP A 559 -6.02 -26.41 5.37
N THR A 560 -5.67 -26.64 6.62
CA THR A 560 -6.62 -26.73 7.74
C THR A 560 -6.50 -25.48 8.61
N LEU A 561 -7.08 -24.39 8.13
CA LEU A 561 -7.15 -23.13 8.87
C LEU A 561 -7.97 -23.31 10.16
N SER A 562 -7.55 -22.67 11.25
CA SER A 562 -8.32 -22.66 12.49
C SER A 562 -9.56 -21.75 12.36
N LEU A 563 -10.60 -21.99 13.17
CA LEU A 563 -11.76 -21.08 13.23
C LEU A 563 -11.35 -19.66 13.66
N ARG A 564 -10.33 -19.55 14.52
CA ARG A 564 -9.76 -18.27 14.95
C ARG A 564 -9.19 -17.50 13.77
N ASP A 565 -8.33 -18.11 12.97
CA ASP A 565 -7.68 -17.44 11.84
C ASP A 565 -8.67 -17.13 10.71
N PHE A 566 -9.65 -18.01 10.48
CA PHE A 566 -10.75 -17.74 9.57
C PHE A 566 -11.56 -16.51 9.99
N ASN A 567 -11.94 -16.42 11.27
CA ASN A 567 -12.67 -15.27 11.80
C ASN A 567 -11.82 -14.00 11.79
N ARG A 568 -10.51 -14.09 12.06
CA ARG A 568 -9.57 -12.96 11.96
C ARG A 568 -9.56 -12.38 10.55
N TRP A 569 -9.44 -13.24 9.54
CA TRP A 569 -9.46 -12.82 8.15
C TRP A 569 -10.80 -12.22 7.76
N LEU A 570 -11.92 -12.88 8.09
CA LEU A 570 -13.27 -12.37 7.78
C LEU A 570 -13.56 -11.00 8.42
N ALA A 571 -12.95 -10.71 9.57
CA ALA A 571 -13.13 -9.47 10.32
C ALA A 571 -12.01 -8.43 10.08
N TRP A 572 -11.14 -8.67 9.09
CA TRP A 572 -10.09 -7.73 8.73
C TRP A 572 -10.65 -6.47 8.06
N GLY A 573 -9.89 -5.37 8.06
CA GLY A 573 -10.38 -4.10 7.51
C GLY A 573 -10.73 -4.20 6.02
N ASP A 574 -10.01 -5.04 5.28
CA ASP A 574 -10.26 -5.32 3.87
C ASP A 574 -9.76 -6.73 3.50
N ASN A 575 -10.57 -7.51 2.81
CA ASN A 575 -10.29 -8.92 2.50
C ASN A 575 -9.80 -9.15 1.06
N MET A 576 -9.47 -8.06 0.36
CA MET A 576 -9.00 -8.12 -1.02
C MET A 576 -7.61 -8.75 -1.13
N PRO A 577 -7.41 -9.74 -2.02
CA PRO A 577 -6.09 -10.33 -2.26
C PRO A 577 -5.05 -9.27 -2.68
N GLU A 578 -3.88 -9.26 -2.05
CA GLU A 578 -2.83 -8.28 -2.32
C GLU A 578 -1.67 -8.93 -3.09
N ARG A 579 -1.65 -8.77 -4.42
CA ARG A 579 -0.56 -9.30 -5.26
C ARG A 579 0.58 -8.31 -5.34
N TRP A 580 1.68 -8.58 -4.66
CA TRP A 580 2.91 -7.83 -4.85
C TRP A 580 3.68 -8.28 -6.09
N LEU A 581 4.09 -7.29 -6.87
CA LEU A 581 4.88 -7.40 -8.09
C LEU A 581 6.22 -6.71 -7.85
N GLU A 582 7.34 -7.42 -8.09
CA GLU A 582 8.67 -6.84 -7.96
C GLU A 582 9.31 -6.72 -9.33
N TRP A 583 9.84 -5.55 -9.64
CA TRP A 583 10.47 -5.24 -10.92
C TRP A 583 11.97 -5.03 -10.71
N LYS A 584 12.77 -5.46 -11.69
CA LYS A 584 14.19 -5.11 -11.80
C LYS A 584 14.44 -4.30 -13.06
N ARG A 585 15.43 -3.41 -13.02
CA ARG A 585 15.97 -2.74 -14.20
C ARG A 585 17.17 -3.51 -14.72
N PHE A 586 17.10 -3.96 -15.97
CA PHE A 586 18.12 -4.79 -16.62
C PHE A 586 18.67 -4.19 -17.91
N HIS A 587 18.10 -3.07 -18.36
CA HIS A 587 18.50 -2.38 -19.57
C HIS A 587 18.24 -0.88 -19.41
N ASP A 588 19.09 -0.05 -20.00
CA ASP A 588 18.93 1.41 -20.02
C ASP A 588 18.14 1.86 -21.24
N VAL A 589 17.27 2.84 -21.07
CA VAL A 589 16.52 3.46 -22.17
C VAL A 589 17.09 4.85 -22.41
N ASP A 590 17.26 5.23 -23.67
CA ASP A 590 17.70 6.58 -24.01
C ASP A 590 16.63 7.62 -23.67
N THR A 591 17.08 8.86 -23.42
CA THR A 591 16.21 9.94 -22.95
C THR A 591 15.09 10.28 -23.93
N GLU A 592 15.36 10.28 -25.25
CA GLU A 592 14.37 10.62 -26.26
C GLU A 592 13.23 9.58 -26.27
N THR A 593 13.57 8.30 -26.26
CA THR A 593 12.58 7.22 -26.15
C THR A 593 11.78 7.35 -24.86
N TRP A 594 12.46 7.55 -23.72
CA TRP A 594 11.79 7.66 -22.43
C TRP A 594 10.83 8.86 -22.38
N ASP A 595 11.24 10.04 -22.85
CA ASP A 595 10.41 11.25 -22.89
C ASP A 595 9.14 11.05 -23.74
N ARG A 596 9.24 10.35 -24.87
CA ARG A 596 8.08 10.01 -25.70
C ARG A 596 7.08 9.12 -24.99
N PHE A 597 7.56 8.10 -24.26
CA PHE A 597 6.69 7.25 -23.45
C PHE A 597 6.08 8.02 -22.27
N LEU A 598 6.79 8.99 -21.70
CA LEU A 598 6.24 9.89 -20.69
C LEU A 598 5.08 10.69 -21.26
N ASP A 599 5.26 11.35 -22.40
CA ASP A 599 4.20 12.14 -23.06
C ASP A 599 2.96 11.29 -23.38
N LEU A 600 3.17 10.07 -23.88
CA LEU A 600 2.08 9.11 -24.13
C LEU A 600 1.36 8.73 -22.84
N SER A 601 2.09 8.46 -21.76
CA SER A 601 1.50 8.10 -20.48
C SER A 601 0.70 9.25 -19.86
N LEU A 602 1.12 10.50 -20.07
CA LEU A 602 0.38 11.69 -19.64
C LEU A 602 -0.87 11.93 -20.50
N ALA A 603 -0.82 11.64 -21.79
CA ALA A 603 -1.99 11.70 -22.67
C ALA A 603 -3.04 10.65 -22.27
N GLU A 604 -2.59 9.42 -21.99
CA GLU A 604 -3.40 8.31 -21.48
C GLU A 604 -4.07 8.65 -20.14
N ASP A 605 -3.31 9.18 -19.20
CA ASP A 605 -3.87 9.54 -17.89
C ASP A 605 -4.94 10.63 -18.02
N LYS A 606 -4.66 11.68 -18.81
CA LYS A 606 -5.64 12.74 -19.13
C LYS A 606 -6.90 12.19 -19.80
N ALA A 607 -6.76 11.17 -20.64
CA ALA A 607 -7.87 10.48 -21.29
C ALA A 607 -8.76 9.74 -20.31
N ARG A 608 -8.12 8.95 -19.44
CA ARG A 608 -8.75 8.13 -18.41
C ARG A 608 -9.54 9.01 -17.45
N VAL A 609 -8.95 10.10 -16.99
CA VAL A 609 -9.60 11.09 -16.12
C VAL A 609 -10.81 11.74 -16.80
N LYS A 610 -10.77 11.96 -18.12
CA LYS A 610 -11.89 12.53 -18.90
C LYS A 610 -12.92 11.49 -19.36
N GLY A 611 -12.70 10.20 -19.11
CA GLY A 611 -13.57 9.11 -19.57
C GLY A 611 -13.56 8.89 -21.08
N LYS A 612 -12.49 9.30 -21.79
CA LYS A 612 -12.38 9.28 -23.26
C LYS A 612 -11.36 8.28 -23.80
N LEU A 613 -10.99 7.28 -23.00
CA LEU A 613 -9.89 6.37 -23.32
C LEU A 613 -10.11 5.63 -24.66
N GLU A 614 -11.37 5.28 -24.96
CA GLU A 614 -11.76 4.57 -26.19
C GLU A 614 -11.68 5.44 -27.47
N GLU A 615 -11.68 6.78 -27.34
CA GLU A 615 -11.75 7.72 -28.48
C GLU A 615 -10.36 8.15 -29.01
N LEU A 616 -9.28 7.86 -28.30
CA LEU A 616 -8.00 8.55 -28.49
C LEU A 616 -7.06 7.97 -29.54
N GLY A 617 -7.41 6.85 -30.18
CA GLY A 617 -6.52 6.19 -31.16
C GLY A 617 -5.11 5.95 -30.61
N LEU A 618 -5.00 5.76 -29.28
CA LEU A 618 -3.72 5.74 -28.55
C LEU A 618 -2.82 4.60 -29.05
N GLU A 619 -3.43 3.48 -29.48
CA GLU A 619 -2.73 2.38 -30.13
C GLU A 619 -1.98 2.84 -31.39
N ASP A 620 -2.58 3.69 -32.22
CA ASP A 620 -1.96 4.15 -33.47
C ASP A 620 -0.87 5.18 -33.20
N ALA A 621 -1.08 6.07 -32.22
CA ALA A 621 -0.05 7.01 -31.77
C ALA A 621 1.21 6.28 -31.27
N ILE A 622 1.06 5.20 -30.50
CA ILE A 622 2.18 4.44 -29.96
C ILE A 622 2.82 3.53 -31.04
N LYS A 623 2.04 2.93 -31.95
CA LYS A 623 2.59 2.20 -33.12
C LYS A 623 3.50 3.09 -33.96
N ASN A 624 3.11 4.35 -34.19
CA ASN A 624 3.92 5.32 -34.92
C ASN A 624 5.23 5.63 -34.20
N VAL A 625 5.19 5.75 -32.86
CA VAL A 625 6.39 5.97 -32.04
C VAL A 625 7.43 4.87 -32.24
N PHE A 626 6.99 3.62 -32.28
CA PHE A 626 7.89 2.49 -32.46
C PHE A 626 8.43 2.37 -33.90
N LEU A 627 7.60 2.62 -34.92
CA LEU A 627 8.04 2.59 -36.32
C LEU A 627 9.19 3.59 -36.55
N GLU A 628 9.10 4.79 -35.98
CA GLU A 628 10.18 5.78 -36.02
C GLU A 628 11.45 5.31 -35.30
N GLU A 629 11.33 4.58 -34.18
CA GLU A 629 12.47 4.01 -33.46
C GLU A 629 13.21 2.94 -34.28
N LEU A 630 12.48 2.13 -35.04
CA LEU A 630 13.06 1.18 -36.00
C LEU A 630 13.80 1.89 -37.13
N GLU A 631 13.25 3.00 -37.62
CA GLU A 631 13.89 3.85 -38.62
C GLU A 631 15.19 4.48 -38.08
N LEU A 632 15.21 4.93 -36.81
CA LEU A 632 16.42 5.43 -36.16
C LEU A 632 17.48 4.35 -35.96
N LYS A 633 17.09 3.17 -35.45
CA LYS A 633 18.02 2.03 -35.23
C LYS A 633 18.56 1.45 -36.53
N SER A 634 17.78 1.48 -37.62
CA SER A 634 18.25 1.07 -38.95
C SER A 634 19.18 2.10 -39.59
N ARG A 635 18.93 3.41 -39.40
CA ARG A 635 19.86 4.49 -39.81
C ARG A 635 21.20 4.43 -39.07
N ASN A 636 21.18 4.11 -37.77
CA ASN A 636 22.39 4.02 -36.94
C ASN A 636 23.16 2.68 -37.10
N ARG A 637 22.63 1.71 -37.86
CA ARG A 637 23.32 0.45 -38.22
C ARG A 637 23.90 0.43 -39.64
N ALA A 638 23.76 1.51 -40.41
CA ALA A 638 24.43 1.60 -41.70
C ALA A 638 25.95 1.79 -41.49
N PRO A 639 26.83 0.93 -42.05
CA PRO A 639 28.26 1.14 -41.93
C PRO A 639 28.67 2.38 -42.74
N GLU A 640 29.55 3.20 -42.17
CA GLU A 640 30.27 4.23 -42.93
C GLU A 640 31.00 3.56 -44.10
N VAL A 641 30.45 3.71 -45.31
CA VAL A 641 31.16 3.35 -46.53
C VAL A 641 32.18 4.46 -46.79
N SER A 642 33.43 4.14 -46.49
CA SER A 642 34.60 4.91 -46.91
C SER A 642 34.62 5.01 -48.44
N ASN A 643 34.65 6.24 -48.94
CA ASN A 643 34.94 6.52 -50.35
C ASN A 643 36.32 5.97 -50.75
N GLY A 644 36.33 5.08 -51.74
CA GLY A 644 37.53 4.60 -52.43
C GLY A 644 37.15 4.03 -53.79
N ALA A 645 37.65 4.65 -54.84
CA ALA A 645 37.41 4.37 -56.25
C ALA A 645 37.81 2.93 -56.65
N ASP A 646 37.10 2.30 -57.59
CA ASP A 646 37.43 2.33 -59.03
C ASP A 646 36.51 1.40 -59.85
N GLU A 647 36.52 1.68 -61.13
CA GLU A 647 35.77 1.17 -62.28
C GLU A 647 35.65 -0.37 -62.39
N ASP A 648 34.48 -0.90 -62.78
CA ASP A 648 34.34 -1.51 -64.12
C ASP A 648 32.89 -1.93 -64.48
N LYS A 649 32.65 -1.89 -65.79
CA LYS A 649 31.37 -2.06 -66.50
C LYS A 649 30.84 -3.50 -66.49
N GLN A 650 29.52 -3.68 -66.42
CA GLN A 650 28.72 -4.36 -67.46
C GLN A 650 27.21 -4.49 -67.09
N GLU A 651 26.41 -3.74 -67.86
CA GLU A 651 25.14 -4.08 -68.53
C GLU A 651 24.15 -5.16 -68.01
N ILE A 652 22.90 -4.68 -67.88
CA ILE A 652 21.59 -5.26 -68.31
C ILE A 652 20.87 -6.21 -67.34
N ASP A 653 20.06 -5.58 -66.49
CA ASP A 653 18.57 -5.49 -66.52
C ASP A 653 17.69 -6.69 -66.96
N GLN A 654 16.62 -6.83 -66.17
CA GLN A 654 15.29 -7.39 -66.42
C GLN A 654 15.10 -8.88 -66.75
N ARG A 655 14.55 -9.61 -65.77
CA ARG A 655 13.54 -10.65 -66.02
C ARG A 655 12.19 -10.16 -65.52
N GLU A 656 11.28 -10.01 -66.47
CA GLU A 656 9.84 -9.95 -66.24
C GLU A 656 9.29 -11.30 -65.76
N ILE A 657 8.22 -11.13 -65.00
CA ILE A 657 7.15 -12.04 -64.57
C ILE A 657 6.57 -12.80 -65.78
N ASP A 658 6.27 -14.09 -65.66
CA ASP A 658 4.86 -14.55 -65.66
C ASP A 658 4.66 -16.05 -65.42
N ASP A 659 3.46 -16.29 -64.91
CA ASP A 659 2.80 -17.52 -64.48
C ASP A 659 2.67 -18.65 -65.55
N GLY A 660 2.37 -19.87 -65.08
CA GLY A 660 1.81 -20.89 -65.98
C GLY A 660 1.89 -22.36 -65.55
N GLU A 661 1.00 -22.76 -64.65
CA GLU A 661 0.23 -24.01 -64.60
C GLU A 661 0.73 -25.35 -65.23
N LEU A 662 0.67 -26.39 -64.37
CA LEU A 662 -0.03 -27.68 -64.53
C LEU A 662 0.54 -28.86 -65.37
N VAL A 663 0.64 -29.99 -64.64
CA VAL A 663 0.29 -31.39 -65.01
C VAL A 663 1.37 -32.29 -65.67
N GLY A 664 1.78 -33.30 -64.89
CA GLY A 664 1.50 -34.69 -65.26
C GLY A 664 2.64 -35.63 -65.69
N LYS A 665 2.95 -36.58 -64.78
CA LYS A 665 3.27 -38.02 -64.99
C LYS A 665 4.56 -38.46 -65.75
N GLY A 666 5.20 -39.48 -65.17
CA GLY A 666 5.97 -40.53 -65.87
C GLY A 666 7.46 -40.57 -65.48
N ASN A 667 7.89 -41.24 -64.40
CA ASN A 667 8.27 -42.66 -64.24
C ASN A 667 9.64 -43.07 -64.82
N GLU A 668 10.38 -43.84 -64.00
CA GLU A 668 11.52 -44.74 -64.29
C GLU A 668 12.88 -44.06 -64.57
N ASP A 669 14.03 -44.51 -64.09
CA ASP A 669 14.52 -45.63 -63.26
C ASP A 669 16.02 -45.30 -63.05
N SER A 670 16.72 -45.49 -61.93
CA SER A 670 17.13 -46.78 -61.37
C SER A 670 18.28 -46.57 -60.36
N ALA A 671 18.28 -47.43 -59.32
CA ALA A 671 19.43 -48.09 -58.69
C ALA A 671 20.60 -47.27 -58.07
N GLU A 672 21.17 -47.56 -56.89
CA GLU A 672 21.07 -48.72 -56.00
C GLU A 672 21.76 -48.44 -54.64
N LYS A 673 21.20 -49.02 -53.56
CA LYS A 673 21.84 -49.65 -52.36
C LYS A 673 22.74 -48.80 -51.43
N SER A 674 22.69 -48.91 -50.10
CA SER A 674 22.06 -49.89 -49.20
C SER A 674 22.10 -49.49 -47.70
N LYS A 675 21.00 -49.81 -46.99
CA LYS A 675 20.84 -50.51 -45.67
C LYS A 675 21.90 -50.28 -44.57
N SER A 676 21.62 -50.26 -43.26
CA SER A 676 20.47 -50.42 -42.34
C SER A 676 21.12 -50.38 -40.93
N LYS A 677 20.51 -50.00 -39.79
CA LYS A 677 19.51 -50.77 -39.04
C LYS A 677 19.18 -50.03 -37.72
N LYS A 678 17.89 -49.97 -37.39
CA LYS A 678 17.34 -49.73 -36.04
C LYS A 678 17.61 -50.92 -35.11
N LYS A 679 17.62 -50.73 -33.78
CA LYS A 679 16.51 -51.08 -32.84
C LYS A 679 16.94 -51.28 -31.36
N ASN A 680 16.09 -50.70 -30.49
CA ASN A 680 15.44 -51.26 -29.28
C ASN A 680 16.14 -51.43 -27.90
N LYS A 681 15.52 -50.74 -26.92
CA LYS A 681 14.83 -51.22 -25.69
C LYS A 681 15.43 -52.37 -24.87
N ASN A 682 15.66 -52.13 -23.57
CA ASN A 682 14.94 -52.71 -22.41
C ASN A 682 15.56 -52.19 -21.09
N LYS A 683 14.80 -51.71 -20.09
CA LYS A 683 13.94 -52.37 -19.07
C LYS A 683 14.70 -52.89 -17.83
N ASN A 684 14.41 -52.23 -16.69
CA ASN A 684 14.18 -52.74 -15.33
C ASN A 684 15.30 -53.31 -14.41
N LYS A 685 15.35 -52.65 -13.24
CA LYS A 685 15.29 -53.15 -11.84
C LYS A 685 16.50 -53.78 -11.13
N LYS A 686 16.80 -53.12 -9.99
CA LYS A 686 17.03 -53.60 -8.62
C LYS A 686 18.35 -54.31 -8.26
N GLY A 687 19.01 -53.77 -7.23
CA GLY A 687 19.20 -54.47 -5.95
C GLY A 687 20.60 -54.43 -5.32
N GLY A 688 20.65 -54.04 -4.03
CA GLY A 688 21.75 -54.27 -3.06
C GLY A 688 22.90 -53.26 -3.14
N ASN A 689 23.36 -52.60 -2.09
CA ASN A 689 23.27 -52.79 -0.63
C ASN A 689 23.15 -51.44 0.07
#